data_AF-A0A5C5VQU1-F1
#
_entry.id   AF-A0A5C5VQU1-F1
#
_cell.length_a   1.000
_cell.length_b   1.000
_cell.length_c   1.000
_cell.angle_alpha   90.00
_cell.angle_beta   90.00
_cell.angle_gamma   90.00
#
_symmetry.space_group_name_H-M   'P 1'
#
loop_
_entity.id
_entity.type
_entity.pdbx_description
1 polymer ?
#
loop_
_entity_poly.entity_id
_entity_poly.type
_entity_poly.pdbx_seq_one_letter_code
_entity_poly.pdbx_strand_id
1 'polypeptide(L)'
;MKNFLRCLTPTLALCSAALAQTPTIDGTADPLYCEAVVIQDTSTGFGNANNGQVGICNGSELDQAFAYVNGGTLYLVFAGNLEHNFNKLEIFFDTIAGGQNQLRNDNGTGGVNDGVNRMGGGLPANPPGPGLKFDAGFDADYWISVTGGPNNPATYSIFLDYARLRPNVGDAGETYYLGQGQEASETVGGALTGGTNPNNILATIDNSNVAGVAGGNGGLDSGAGVRTGVELAIPLAAIGTPTGTFKICAFINGQQHDFCSNQFLGGTFGAANLGEPRNLDLTAAPVDFTDQNFSVSLVTPPCGACCDLGAQTCSQTTQVNCAGGGFQWTANLSCDGNPCDNVVTGACCLGTNCSIDTATGCTNQGGIYAGDGSTCATFPCANVGACCNGTSCSIVIDAPACTGGGGEYLGIGTNCDASPCATGACCVNGGCQTLREEQCLNLDGDYFGDGSTCGTIVCDLGRCCIDDKCFVIRGDECTALGGAFAVGLDCTGNPCGTPVGQPEVDGLLDLSYTGPWAVQDTETGFGNATGGLIDFAGGSELDVAWAAIKGGKLYLLLAGNLESNFNKLEVFFDTIPGGQNQLRNDNPDVDFNGLNRMGTDTVDPILNPGLKFDAGFEPDYYFTCTHGGQANRPSTSIFANFVRMRTSDTDPGEGYFLGEGRAANYTRGGLLNRNPGGNNPFGIMCTLDNSNILGVIGGFAAGDGSGVTTGVEICIPLSAIGDPTGVIKVCAFINGQGHDFAANQFLAGEGAFNGNNYGEPRRIDLTLTPGDQFFLIYRQGDMNCDGAVNILDINAFVQALADPAGYALTYPDCSIELADINKDGDVNVLDINFFVALLSGG
;
A
#
# COMPACT_ATOMS: atom_id res chain seq x y z
N MET A 1 7.98 -57.14 21.42
CA MET A 1 7.88 -57.80 20.09
C MET A 1 6.42 -57.94 19.71
N LYS A 2 5.86 -56.93 19.03
CA LYS A 2 4.52 -56.96 18.44
C LYS A 2 4.65 -56.37 17.04
N ASN A 3 4.60 -57.22 16.02
CA ASN A 3 4.46 -56.80 14.62
C ASN A 3 3.01 -57.04 14.21
N PHE A 4 2.28 -55.98 13.90
CA PHE A 4 1.12 -56.02 13.02
C PHE A 4 1.10 -54.76 12.18
N LEU A 5 1.25 -54.95 10.86
CA LEU A 5 1.02 -53.97 9.81
C LEU A 5 -0.38 -53.35 9.97
N ARG A 6 -0.44 -52.01 10.04
CA ARG A 6 -1.58 -51.22 9.55
C ARG A 6 -1.05 -50.14 8.61
N CYS A 7 -1.46 -50.27 7.36
CA CYS A 7 -1.26 -49.31 6.29
C CYS A 7 -2.11 -48.08 6.60
N LEU A 8 -1.46 -46.93 6.86
CA LEU A 8 -2.10 -45.62 6.90
C LEU A 8 -2.15 -45.10 5.46
N THR A 9 -3.34 -45.08 4.88
CA THR A 9 -3.64 -44.33 3.66
C THR A 9 -3.59 -42.82 3.98
N PRO A 10 -2.80 -42.01 3.26
CA PRO A 10 -2.93 -40.57 3.36
C PRO A 10 -4.22 -40.15 2.65
N THR A 11 -5.08 -39.42 3.36
CA THR A 11 -6.19 -38.68 2.76
C THR A 11 -5.57 -37.60 1.87
N LEU A 12 -5.53 -37.88 0.56
CA LEU A 12 -5.23 -36.88 -0.45
C LEU A 12 -6.37 -35.86 -0.42
N ALA A 13 -6.16 -34.71 0.21
CA ALA A 13 -7.00 -33.55 -0.03
C ALA A 13 -6.78 -33.16 -1.50
N LEU A 14 -7.71 -33.55 -2.36
CA LEU A 14 -7.81 -32.98 -3.69
C LEU A 14 -8.16 -31.49 -3.49
N CYS A 15 -7.15 -30.62 -3.56
CA CYS A 15 -7.39 -29.27 -4.03
C CYS A 15 -7.91 -29.40 -5.46
N SER A 16 -9.23 -29.42 -5.62
CA SER A 16 -9.86 -29.09 -6.88
C SER A 16 -9.48 -27.66 -7.21
N ALA A 17 -8.51 -27.47 -8.12
CA ALA A 17 -8.32 -26.20 -8.78
C ALA A 17 -9.66 -25.80 -9.41
N ALA A 18 -10.29 -24.74 -8.91
CA ALA A 18 -11.45 -24.16 -9.56
C ALA A 18 -11.03 -23.76 -10.98
N LEU A 19 -11.68 -24.34 -12.00
CA LEU A 19 -11.51 -23.91 -13.37
C LEU A 19 -11.95 -22.44 -13.46
N ALA A 20 -11.10 -21.57 -14.03
CA ALA A 20 -11.46 -20.18 -14.25
C ALA A 20 -12.70 -20.11 -15.16
N GLN A 21 -13.78 -19.51 -14.66
CA GLN A 21 -15.04 -19.34 -15.40
C GLN A 21 -14.90 -18.15 -16.38
N THR A 22 -15.43 -18.27 -17.59
CA THR A 22 -15.46 -17.21 -18.62
C THR A 22 -16.89 -16.76 -18.86
N PRO A 23 -17.15 -15.47 -19.13
CA PRO A 23 -18.48 -15.00 -19.50
C PRO A 23 -19.04 -15.69 -20.75
N THR A 24 -20.34 -15.87 -20.78
CA THR A 24 -21.09 -16.34 -21.95
C THR A 24 -21.48 -15.14 -22.79
N ILE A 25 -21.18 -15.16 -24.10
CA ILE A 25 -21.51 -14.05 -24.99
C ILE A 25 -22.96 -14.19 -25.48
N ASP A 26 -23.91 -13.75 -24.67
CA ASP A 26 -25.35 -13.83 -24.90
C ASP A 26 -26.10 -12.49 -24.84
N GLY A 27 -25.43 -11.39 -24.50
CA GLY A 27 -26.02 -10.05 -24.43
C GLY A 27 -26.47 -9.67 -23.02
N THR A 28 -26.24 -10.53 -22.04
CA THR A 28 -26.53 -10.29 -20.62
C THR A 28 -25.23 -10.23 -19.82
N ALA A 29 -25.09 -9.22 -18.96
CA ALA A 29 -24.02 -9.20 -17.98
C ALA A 29 -24.19 -10.36 -17.00
N ASP A 30 -23.34 -11.37 -17.14
CA ASP A 30 -23.16 -12.47 -16.19
C ASP A 30 -22.80 -12.00 -14.77
N PRO A 31 -22.95 -12.87 -13.75
CA PRO A 31 -22.47 -12.63 -12.40
C PRO A 31 -20.96 -12.29 -12.33
N LEU A 32 -20.14 -12.81 -13.26
CA LEU A 32 -18.69 -12.56 -13.31
C LEU A 32 -18.32 -11.09 -13.52
N TYR A 33 -19.18 -10.33 -14.20
CA TYR A 33 -18.96 -8.91 -14.47
C TYR A 33 -19.08 -8.02 -13.22
N CYS A 34 -19.58 -8.56 -12.10
CA CYS A 34 -19.75 -7.82 -10.86
C CYS A 34 -20.65 -6.58 -11.00
N GLU A 35 -20.20 -5.46 -10.48
CA GLU A 35 -20.89 -4.18 -10.53
C GLU A 35 -20.54 -3.41 -11.79
N ALA A 36 -21.40 -2.47 -12.18
CA ALA A 36 -21.14 -1.63 -13.33
C ALA A 36 -19.88 -0.78 -13.12
N VAL A 37 -19.02 -0.71 -14.13
CA VAL A 37 -17.84 0.19 -14.13
C VAL A 37 -18.23 1.65 -14.38
N VAL A 38 -19.41 1.88 -14.94
CA VAL A 38 -20.02 3.20 -15.11
C VAL A 38 -21.53 3.08 -15.24
N ILE A 39 -22.27 4.05 -14.69
CA ILE A 39 -23.74 4.14 -14.77
C ILE A 39 -24.10 5.42 -15.51
N GLN A 40 -25.08 5.34 -16.42
CA GLN A 40 -25.63 6.49 -17.13
C GLN A 40 -26.39 7.41 -16.17
N ASP A 41 -26.21 8.71 -16.34
CA ASP A 41 -26.82 9.75 -15.52
C ASP A 41 -27.85 10.61 -16.28
N THR A 42 -28.08 10.32 -17.56
CA THR A 42 -28.83 11.18 -18.47
C THR A 42 -29.93 10.42 -19.20
N SER A 43 -31.16 10.95 -19.11
CA SER A 43 -32.32 10.50 -19.90
C SER A 43 -32.05 10.50 -21.41
N THR A 44 -32.55 9.51 -22.13
CA THR A 44 -32.24 9.36 -23.56
C THR A 44 -33.03 10.32 -24.45
N GLY A 45 -32.30 11.07 -25.28
CA GLY A 45 -32.86 11.86 -26.39
C GLY A 45 -33.12 11.06 -27.66
N PHE A 46 -32.82 9.76 -27.66
CA PHE A 46 -32.87 8.85 -28.81
C PHE A 46 -33.97 7.79 -28.69
N GLY A 47 -34.97 8.07 -27.83
CA GLY A 47 -36.11 7.20 -27.58
C GLY A 47 -35.79 6.14 -26.52
N ASN A 48 -36.73 5.91 -25.61
CA ASN A 48 -36.65 4.88 -24.59
C ASN A 48 -37.34 3.60 -25.10
N ALA A 49 -36.66 2.47 -24.96
CA ALA A 49 -37.15 1.19 -25.41
C ALA A 49 -38.20 0.64 -24.43
N ASN A 50 -39.37 0.25 -24.93
CA ASN A 50 -40.48 -0.18 -24.06
C ASN A 50 -41.22 -1.43 -24.55
N ASN A 51 -40.66 -2.14 -25.53
CA ASN A 51 -41.30 -3.29 -26.17
C ASN A 51 -40.75 -4.65 -25.69
N GLY A 52 -39.59 -4.68 -25.04
CA GLY A 52 -39.01 -5.86 -24.37
C GLY A 52 -38.65 -7.01 -25.29
N GLN A 53 -38.30 -6.73 -26.56
CA GLN A 53 -37.93 -7.76 -27.52
C GLN A 53 -36.40 -7.82 -27.68
N VAL A 54 -35.85 -9.03 -27.63
CA VAL A 54 -34.42 -9.32 -27.71
C VAL A 54 -33.72 -8.75 -28.96
N GLY A 55 -34.40 -8.73 -30.11
CA GLY A 55 -33.82 -8.19 -31.35
C GLY A 55 -34.26 -6.75 -31.65
N ILE A 56 -35.56 -6.49 -31.61
CA ILE A 56 -36.16 -5.25 -32.12
C ILE A 56 -36.54 -4.34 -30.94
N CYS A 57 -35.97 -3.15 -30.85
CA CYS A 57 -36.40 -2.12 -29.89
C CYS A 57 -36.72 -0.79 -30.59
N ASN A 58 -37.50 0.08 -29.95
CA ASN A 58 -38.01 1.35 -30.49
C ASN A 58 -37.30 2.59 -29.92
N GLY A 59 -36.11 2.41 -29.37
CA GLY A 59 -35.29 3.46 -28.76
C GLY A 59 -33.85 2.99 -28.60
N SER A 60 -32.91 3.95 -28.59
CA SER A 60 -31.50 3.69 -28.25
C SER A 60 -31.16 4.37 -26.94
N GLU A 61 -30.60 3.62 -26.01
CA GLU A 61 -30.18 4.12 -24.71
C GLU A 61 -29.03 3.29 -24.14
N LEU A 62 -28.17 3.95 -23.37
CA LEU A 62 -27.09 3.30 -22.64
C LEU A 62 -27.37 3.50 -21.16
N ASP A 63 -27.47 2.41 -20.42
CA ASP A 63 -27.85 2.44 -19.01
C ASP A 63 -26.64 2.30 -18.09
N GLN A 64 -25.75 1.37 -18.40
CA GLN A 64 -24.51 1.16 -17.66
C GLN A 64 -23.55 0.28 -18.45
N ALA A 65 -22.27 0.29 -18.08
CA ALA A 65 -21.27 -0.61 -18.66
C ALA A 65 -20.72 -1.56 -17.61
N PHE A 66 -20.39 -2.76 -18.04
CA PHE A 66 -19.66 -3.74 -17.26
C PHE A 66 -18.39 -4.16 -17.99
N ALA A 67 -17.32 -4.43 -17.24
CA ALA A 67 -16.06 -4.89 -17.81
C ALA A 67 -15.47 -6.03 -16.98
N TYR A 68 -14.97 -7.06 -17.66
CA TYR A 68 -14.28 -8.18 -17.04
C TYR A 68 -13.08 -8.57 -17.89
N VAL A 69 -11.90 -8.75 -17.28
CA VAL A 69 -10.66 -9.12 -17.99
C VAL A 69 -10.21 -10.49 -17.48
N ASN A 70 -10.16 -11.47 -18.38
CA ASN A 70 -9.68 -12.82 -18.05
C ASN A 70 -9.01 -13.47 -19.27
N GLY A 71 -7.90 -14.17 -19.03
CA GLY A 71 -7.20 -14.94 -20.06
C GLY A 71 -6.73 -14.11 -21.26
N GLY A 72 -6.41 -12.82 -21.06
CA GLY A 72 -6.01 -11.92 -22.15
C GLY A 72 -7.16 -11.43 -23.04
N THR A 73 -8.41 -11.59 -22.59
CA THR A 73 -9.62 -11.10 -23.28
C THR A 73 -10.34 -10.10 -22.38
N LEU A 74 -10.73 -8.97 -22.97
CA LEU A 74 -11.64 -7.99 -22.39
C LEU A 74 -13.07 -8.35 -22.78
N TYR A 75 -13.91 -8.54 -21.78
CA TYR A 75 -15.34 -8.75 -21.91
C TYR A 75 -16.05 -7.44 -21.54
N LEU A 76 -16.97 -6.97 -22.38
CA LEU A 76 -17.71 -5.74 -22.16
C LEU A 76 -19.19 -5.95 -22.39
N VAL A 77 -20.01 -5.44 -21.49
CA VAL A 77 -21.46 -5.32 -21.70
C VAL A 77 -21.82 -3.84 -21.60
N PHE A 78 -22.38 -3.30 -22.68
CA PHE A 78 -23.00 -1.99 -22.72
C PHE A 78 -24.51 -2.20 -22.58
N ALA A 79 -24.97 -2.17 -21.33
CA ALA A 79 -26.36 -2.42 -20.98
C ALA A 79 -27.26 -1.28 -21.47
N GLY A 80 -28.46 -1.62 -21.89
CA GLY A 80 -29.43 -0.73 -22.54
C GLY A 80 -29.92 -1.31 -23.86
N ASN A 81 -30.20 -0.44 -24.83
CA ASN A 81 -30.84 -0.83 -26.08
C ASN A 81 -30.22 -0.11 -27.28
N LEU A 82 -30.17 -0.79 -28.43
CA LEU A 82 -29.75 -0.21 -29.70
C LEU A 82 -30.84 -0.37 -30.75
N GLU A 83 -31.51 0.74 -31.08
CA GLU A 83 -32.68 0.77 -31.97
C GLU A 83 -32.37 0.12 -33.32
N HIS A 84 -33.33 -0.64 -33.83
CA HIS A 84 -33.25 -1.38 -35.10
C HIS A 84 -33.34 -0.49 -36.36
N ASN A 85 -32.82 0.73 -36.30
CA ASN A 85 -32.82 1.73 -37.36
C ASN A 85 -31.40 2.08 -37.85
N PHE A 86 -30.42 1.22 -37.52
CA PHE A 86 -29.00 1.41 -37.79
C PHE A 86 -28.34 2.56 -37.02
N ASN A 87 -28.91 3.02 -35.90
CA ASN A 87 -28.12 3.78 -34.93
C ASN A 87 -26.84 3.02 -34.53
N LYS A 88 -25.86 3.77 -34.05
CA LYS A 88 -24.51 3.30 -33.79
C LYS A 88 -24.20 3.40 -32.30
N LEU A 89 -23.67 2.34 -31.72
CA LEU A 89 -22.86 2.42 -30.51
C LEU A 89 -21.40 2.57 -30.95
N GLU A 90 -20.83 3.74 -30.69
CA GLU A 90 -19.43 4.04 -30.95
C GLU A 90 -18.63 3.75 -29.69
N ILE A 91 -17.53 3.01 -29.83
CA ILE A 91 -16.66 2.63 -28.71
C ILE A 91 -15.23 2.98 -29.09
N PHE A 92 -14.63 3.92 -28.37
CA PHE A 92 -13.24 4.32 -28.52
C PHE A 92 -12.41 3.80 -27.35
N PHE A 93 -11.19 3.36 -27.64
CA PHE A 93 -10.26 2.81 -26.67
C PHE A 93 -8.97 3.63 -26.67
N ASP A 94 -8.57 4.11 -25.50
CA ASP A 94 -7.24 4.67 -25.21
C ASP A 94 -6.51 3.63 -24.35
N THR A 95 -5.60 2.90 -24.98
CA THR A 95 -5.06 1.60 -24.48
C THR A 95 -3.55 1.50 -24.59
N ILE A 96 -2.92 2.31 -25.43
CA ILE A 96 -1.47 2.39 -25.60
C ILE A 96 -1.05 3.86 -25.68
N ALA A 97 0.23 4.13 -25.44
CA ALA A 97 0.73 5.50 -25.58
C ALA A 97 0.65 5.96 -27.05
N GLY A 98 0.01 7.10 -27.28
CA GLY A 98 -0.22 7.64 -28.62
C GLY A 98 -1.70 7.95 -28.81
N GLY A 99 -2.20 7.80 -30.04
CA GLY A 99 -3.62 7.97 -30.34
C GLY A 99 -4.02 9.35 -30.89
N GLN A 100 -5.32 9.58 -30.97
CA GLN A 100 -5.95 10.80 -31.44
C GLN A 100 -6.93 11.33 -30.40
N ASN A 101 -6.55 12.37 -29.65
CA ASN A 101 -7.52 13.12 -28.86
C ASN A 101 -8.47 13.98 -29.72
N GLN A 102 -8.05 14.41 -30.92
CA GLN A 102 -8.95 15.00 -31.92
C GLN A 102 -9.02 14.12 -33.16
N LEU A 103 -10.21 13.60 -33.47
CA LEU A 103 -10.39 12.68 -34.58
C LEU A 103 -10.09 13.35 -35.92
N ARG A 104 -9.33 12.64 -36.74
CA ARG A 104 -9.02 13.01 -38.12
C ARG A 104 -9.86 12.21 -39.11
N ASN A 105 -9.98 12.72 -40.33
CA ASN A 105 -10.74 12.08 -41.40
C ASN A 105 -9.92 11.12 -42.29
N ASP A 106 -8.71 10.74 -41.86
CA ASP A 106 -7.76 9.94 -42.63
C ASP A 106 -7.46 8.56 -42.00
N ASN A 107 -8.33 8.08 -41.10
CA ASN A 107 -8.17 6.85 -40.32
C ASN A 107 -8.38 5.55 -41.14
N GLY A 108 -8.87 5.63 -42.39
CA GLY A 108 -9.00 4.47 -43.28
C GLY A 108 -9.14 4.85 -44.76
N THR A 109 -8.74 3.95 -45.67
CA THR A 109 -8.87 4.11 -47.13
C THR A 109 -9.52 2.87 -47.75
N GLY A 110 -10.85 2.86 -47.93
CA GLY A 110 -11.49 1.84 -48.78
C GLY A 110 -12.88 1.36 -48.37
N GLY A 111 -13.92 2.16 -48.65
CA GLY A 111 -15.26 1.71 -49.09
C GLY A 111 -16.18 0.99 -48.10
N VAL A 112 -15.66 0.38 -47.04
CA VAL A 112 -16.42 -0.17 -45.91
C VAL A 112 -15.75 0.43 -44.68
N ASN A 113 -16.49 1.16 -43.85
CA ASN A 113 -16.02 1.85 -42.63
C ASN A 113 -15.50 3.30 -42.79
N ASP A 114 -16.19 4.13 -43.60
CA ASP A 114 -15.96 5.59 -43.58
C ASP A 114 -16.59 6.29 -42.34
N GLY A 115 -17.18 5.52 -41.42
CA GLY A 115 -17.90 6.04 -40.24
C GLY A 115 -17.01 6.83 -39.27
N VAL A 116 -15.84 6.29 -38.91
CA VAL A 116 -14.91 7.02 -38.03
C VAL A 116 -14.33 8.27 -38.69
N ASN A 117 -14.05 8.21 -40.00
CA ASN A 117 -13.60 9.38 -40.76
C ASN A 117 -14.68 10.46 -40.83
N ARG A 118 -15.96 10.05 -40.83
CA ARG A 118 -17.09 10.97 -40.84
C ARG A 118 -17.21 11.78 -39.54
N MET A 119 -16.75 11.23 -38.42
CA MET A 119 -16.62 11.97 -37.15
C MET A 119 -15.32 12.80 -37.07
N GLY A 120 -14.40 12.63 -38.02
CA GLY A 120 -13.09 13.28 -38.06
C GLY A 120 -13.01 14.57 -38.86
N GLY A 121 -11.99 15.38 -38.55
CA GLY A 121 -11.69 16.65 -39.22
C GLY A 121 -10.65 16.53 -40.34
N GLY A 122 -10.77 17.40 -41.34
CA GLY A 122 -9.85 17.52 -42.48
C GLY A 122 -10.48 18.32 -43.63
N LEU A 123 -9.71 18.76 -44.63
CA LEU A 123 -10.24 19.56 -45.75
C LEU A 123 -10.26 18.78 -47.08
N PRO A 124 -11.36 18.87 -47.86
CA PRO A 124 -12.66 19.42 -47.48
C PRO A 124 -13.53 18.35 -46.79
N ALA A 125 -13.70 18.42 -45.47
CA ALA A 125 -14.74 17.68 -44.77
C ALA A 125 -16.12 18.19 -45.24
N ASN A 126 -17.05 17.28 -45.49
CA ASN A 126 -18.42 17.60 -45.86
C ASN A 126 -19.42 16.95 -44.88
N PRO A 127 -20.20 17.73 -44.10
CA PRO A 127 -20.00 19.15 -43.78
C PRO A 127 -18.64 19.46 -43.08
N PRO A 128 -18.18 20.72 -43.09
CA PRO A 128 -16.90 21.10 -42.48
C PRO A 128 -16.96 21.05 -40.94
N GLY A 129 -15.86 20.63 -40.31
CA GLY A 129 -15.67 20.67 -38.85
C GLY A 129 -14.25 20.23 -38.47
N PRO A 130 -13.77 20.60 -37.26
CA PRO A 130 -12.43 20.28 -36.80
C PRO A 130 -12.23 18.80 -36.41
N GLY A 131 -13.32 18.04 -36.26
CA GLY A 131 -13.31 16.65 -35.80
C GLY A 131 -13.68 16.55 -34.32
N LEU A 132 -14.32 15.43 -33.94
CA LEU A 132 -14.67 15.14 -32.55
C LEU A 132 -13.43 15.23 -31.67
N LYS A 133 -13.51 16.01 -30.61
CA LYS A 133 -12.43 16.24 -29.65
C LYS A 133 -12.82 15.63 -28.31
N PHE A 134 -12.03 14.67 -27.84
CA PHE A 134 -12.21 13.98 -26.57
C PHE A 134 -11.68 14.80 -25.39
N ASP A 135 -12.06 14.39 -24.17
CA ASP A 135 -11.55 14.95 -22.92
C ASP A 135 -10.02 14.98 -22.84
N ALA A 136 -9.50 15.87 -22.00
CA ALA A 136 -8.07 15.92 -21.72
C ALA A 136 -7.59 14.58 -21.12
N GLY A 137 -6.53 13.99 -21.71
CA GLY A 137 -6.00 12.71 -21.26
C GLY A 137 -6.83 11.50 -21.71
N PHE A 138 -7.59 11.64 -22.81
CA PHE A 138 -8.10 10.53 -23.61
C PHE A 138 -7.60 10.67 -25.05
N ASP A 139 -6.63 9.85 -25.44
CA ASP A 139 -6.07 9.83 -26.79
C ASP A 139 -6.46 8.52 -27.48
N ALA A 140 -7.54 8.53 -28.28
CA ALA A 140 -8.10 7.31 -28.84
C ALA A 140 -7.13 6.58 -29.79
N ASP A 141 -6.89 5.29 -29.53
CA ASP A 141 -6.05 4.41 -30.35
C ASP A 141 -6.87 3.52 -31.28
N TYR A 142 -7.99 2.99 -30.78
CA TYR A 142 -8.83 2.03 -31.48
C TYR A 142 -10.30 2.45 -31.42
N TRP A 143 -11.06 1.97 -32.40
CA TRP A 143 -12.48 2.23 -32.52
C TRP A 143 -13.22 0.96 -32.94
N ILE A 144 -14.35 0.70 -32.29
CA ILE A 144 -15.34 -0.29 -32.70
C ILE A 144 -16.69 0.42 -32.82
N SER A 145 -17.39 0.19 -33.92
CA SER A 145 -18.79 0.60 -34.08
C SER A 145 -19.67 -0.63 -34.08
N VAL A 146 -20.77 -0.60 -33.32
CA VAL A 146 -21.82 -1.62 -33.36
C VAL A 146 -23.09 -0.97 -33.87
N THR A 147 -23.73 -1.58 -34.87
CA THR A 147 -25.02 -1.11 -35.39
C THR A 147 -26.01 -2.23 -35.53
N GLY A 148 -27.29 -1.92 -35.30
CA GLY A 148 -28.37 -2.90 -35.35
C GLY A 148 -29.43 -2.55 -36.37
N GLY A 149 -29.86 -3.51 -37.17
CA GLY A 149 -30.96 -3.29 -38.11
C GLY A 149 -31.36 -4.52 -38.91
N PRO A 150 -32.40 -4.39 -39.75
CA PRO A 150 -32.91 -5.50 -40.55
C PRO A 150 -31.90 -5.93 -41.63
N ASN A 151 -31.40 -7.15 -41.56
CA ASN A 151 -30.65 -7.79 -42.67
C ASN A 151 -31.58 -8.49 -43.69
N ASN A 152 -32.81 -8.77 -43.25
CA ASN A 152 -33.95 -9.29 -44.00
C ASN A 152 -35.20 -8.83 -43.20
N PRO A 153 -36.35 -8.46 -43.81
CA PRO A 153 -37.54 -7.98 -43.09
C PRO A 153 -38.05 -8.85 -41.92
N ALA A 154 -37.49 -10.04 -41.69
CA ALA A 154 -37.86 -10.97 -40.62
C ALA A 154 -36.77 -11.19 -39.54
N THR A 155 -35.55 -10.64 -39.65
CA THR A 155 -34.45 -10.91 -38.70
C THR A 155 -33.65 -9.65 -38.38
N TYR A 156 -33.48 -9.37 -37.09
CA TYR A 156 -32.55 -8.37 -36.61
C TYR A 156 -31.11 -8.90 -36.73
N SER A 157 -30.13 -8.03 -36.87
CA SER A 157 -28.72 -8.40 -36.85
C SER A 157 -27.90 -7.20 -36.40
N ILE A 158 -26.79 -7.50 -35.73
CA ILE A 158 -25.75 -6.50 -35.47
C ILE A 158 -24.67 -6.58 -36.53
N PHE A 159 -24.07 -5.44 -36.83
CA PHE A 159 -22.96 -5.30 -37.76
C PHE A 159 -21.87 -4.50 -37.07
N LEU A 160 -20.63 -4.99 -37.17
CA LEU A 160 -19.51 -4.41 -36.45
C LEU A 160 -18.40 -3.96 -37.40
N ASP A 161 -17.91 -2.75 -37.13
CA ASP A 161 -16.76 -2.14 -37.79
C ASP A 161 -15.65 -1.92 -36.78
N TYR A 162 -14.40 -2.02 -37.24
CA TYR A 162 -13.21 -1.76 -36.44
C TYR A 162 -12.26 -0.84 -37.18
N ALA A 163 -11.56 0.03 -36.44
CA ALA A 163 -10.39 0.73 -36.92
C ALA A 163 -9.29 0.84 -35.86
N ARG A 164 -8.05 0.75 -36.31
CA ARG A 164 -6.89 1.31 -35.59
C ARG A 164 -6.67 2.74 -36.09
N LEU A 165 -6.80 3.71 -35.19
CA LEU A 165 -6.64 5.13 -35.51
C LEU A 165 -5.17 5.43 -35.77
N ARG A 166 -4.92 6.43 -36.63
CA ARG A 166 -3.57 6.80 -37.07
C ARG A 166 -3.01 7.92 -36.20
N PRO A 167 -2.04 7.69 -35.30
CA PRO A 167 -1.54 8.77 -34.45
C PRO A 167 -0.99 9.95 -35.26
N ASN A 168 -0.31 9.69 -36.39
CA ASN A 168 0.24 10.70 -37.29
C ASN A 168 -0.24 10.56 -38.74
N VAL A 169 -0.14 11.64 -39.51
CA VAL A 169 -0.46 11.63 -40.95
C VAL A 169 0.53 10.72 -41.67
N GLY A 170 0.02 9.72 -42.40
CA GLY A 170 0.83 8.76 -43.15
C GLY A 170 1.14 7.44 -42.43
N ASP A 171 0.72 7.29 -41.16
CA ASP A 171 0.78 6.00 -40.46
C ASP A 171 -0.13 4.97 -41.14
N ALA A 172 0.25 3.69 -41.08
CA ALA A 172 -0.57 2.60 -41.60
C ALA A 172 -1.80 2.39 -40.70
N GLY A 173 -2.96 2.93 -41.10
CA GLY A 173 -4.23 2.61 -40.44
C GLY A 173 -4.84 1.32 -40.95
N GLU A 174 -5.55 0.62 -40.07
CA GLU A 174 -6.24 -0.63 -40.36
C GLU A 174 -7.74 -0.45 -40.15
N THR A 175 -8.55 -0.89 -41.12
CA THR A 175 -10.02 -0.86 -41.02
C THR A 175 -10.58 -2.19 -41.46
N TYR A 176 -11.46 -2.78 -40.64
CA TYR A 176 -12.10 -4.07 -40.92
C TYR A 176 -13.60 -3.98 -40.71
N TYR A 177 -14.37 -4.42 -41.69
CA TYR A 177 -15.71 -4.92 -41.39
C TYR A 177 -15.53 -6.25 -40.65
N LEU A 178 -15.84 -6.26 -39.35
CA LEU A 178 -15.69 -7.44 -38.51
C LEU A 178 -16.74 -8.49 -38.88
N GLY A 179 -17.95 -8.08 -39.25
CA GLY A 179 -18.99 -8.98 -39.72
C GLY A 179 -20.33 -8.71 -39.07
N GLN A 180 -21.21 -9.70 -39.21
CA GLN A 180 -22.57 -9.69 -38.73
C GLN A 180 -22.76 -10.73 -37.62
N GLY A 181 -23.43 -10.33 -36.54
CA GLY A 181 -23.86 -11.17 -35.43
C GLY A 181 -25.39 -11.33 -35.36
N GLN A 182 -25.85 -12.21 -34.48
CA GLN A 182 -27.28 -12.42 -34.17
C GLN A 182 -27.57 -12.00 -32.73
N GLU A 183 -28.83 -11.72 -32.40
CA GLU A 183 -29.29 -11.42 -31.05
C GLU A 183 -29.35 -12.66 -30.12
N ALA A 184 -29.22 -12.45 -28.80
CA ALA A 184 -29.20 -13.44 -27.70
C ALA A 184 -28.72 -14.85 -28.07
N SER A 185 -27.50 -14.92 -28.60
CA SER A 185 -27.02 -16.13 -29.24
C SER A 185 -26.43 -17.16 -28.26
N GLU A 186 -27.27 -17.78 -27.42
CA GLU A 186 -26.88 -18.94 -26.61
C GLU A 186 -26.30 -20.10 -27.45
N THR A 187 -26.60 -20.13 -28.77
CA THR A 187 -26.25 -21.23 -29.69
C THR A 187 -25.01 -20.98 -30.55
N VAL A 188 -24.50 -19.74 -30.67
CA VAL A 188 -23.36 -19.39 -31.54
C VAL A 188 -22.25 -18.60 -30.82
N GLY A 189 -22.46 -18.22 -29.55
CA GLY A 189 -21.42 -17.65 -28.68
C GLY A 189 -20.82 -16.34 -29.20
N GLY A 190 -21.64 -15.50 -29.84
CA GLY A 190 -21.23 -14.19 -30.36
C GLY A 190 -20.34 -14.21 -31.62
N ALA A 191 -20.19 -15.35 -32.31
CA ALA A 191 -19.35 -15.40 -33.51
C ALA A 191 -19.90 -14.54 -34.66
N LEU A 192 -19.03 -13.69 -35.24
CA LEU A 192 -19.37 -12.82 -36.37
C LEU A 192 -19.09 -13.51 -37.72
N THR A 193 -19.94 -13.25 -38.71
CA THR A 193 -19.83 -13.83 -40.07
C THR A 193 -19.86 -12.77 -41.16
N GLY A 194 -19.33 -13.07 -42.35
CA GLY A 194 -19.39 -12.16 -43.50
C GLY A 194 -18.37 -11.00 -43.49
N GLY A 195 -17.59 -10.85 -42.42
CA GLY A 195 -16.46 -9.91 -42.32
C GLY A 195 -15.10 -10.61 -42.26
N THR A 196 -14.03 -9.83 -42.07
CA THR A 196 -12.64 -10.34 -41.99
C THR A 196 -12.27 -10.81 -40.58
N ASN A 197 -12.75 -10.09 -39.56
CA ASN A 197 -12.54 -10.35 -38.13
C ASN A 197 -11.17 -10.99 -37.74
N PRO A 198 -10.04 -10.34 -38.05
CA PRO A 198 -8.72 -10.97 -37.92
C PRO A 198 -8.37 -11.36 -36.48
N ASN A 199 -8.98 -10.68 -35.50
CA ASN A 199 -8.75 -10.91 -34.07
C ASN A 199 -9.83 -11.75 -33.41
N ASN A 200 -10.77 -12.35 -34.16
CA ASN A 200 -11.86 -13.17 -33.61
C ASN A 200 -12.66 -12.47 -32.50
N ILE A 201 -12.95 -11.17 -32.68
CA ILE A 201 -13.84 -10.44 -31.78
C ILE A 201 -15.22 -11.07 -31.84
N LEU A 202 -15.82 -11.33 -30.68
CA LEU A 202 -17.18 -11.84 -30.56
C LEU A 202 -18.10 -10.69 -30.15
N ALA A 203 -19.33 -10.70 -30.66
CA ALA A 203 -20.36 -9.77 -30.22
C ALA A 203 -21.77 -10.32 -30.42
N THR A 204 -22.67 -9.88 -29.55
CA THR A 204 -24.11 -10.15 -29.59
C THR A 204 -24.85 -8.97 -28.97
N ILE A 205 -26.18 -9.02 -28.98
CA ILE A 205 -27.02 -8.06 -28.28
C ILE A 205 -28.26 -8.73 -27.71
N ASP A 206 -28.69 -8.28 -26.53
CA ASP A 206 -30.04 -8.50 -26.01
C ASP A 206 -30.75 -7.16 -25.78
N ASN A 207 -31.65 -6.80 -26.70
CA ASN A 207 -32.49 -5.60 -26.63
C ASN A 207 -33.76 -5.78 -25.77
N SER A 208 -33.86 -6.82 -24.93
CA SER A 208 -35.07 -7.05 -24.13
C SER A 208 -35.30 -6.04 -23.01
N ASN A 209 -34.33 -5.16 -22.73
CA ASN A 209 -34.46 -4.18 -21.66
C ASN A 209 -35.64 -3.22 -21.92
N VAL A 210 -36.37 -2.91 -20.84
CA VAL A 210 -37.47 -1.92 -20.77
C VAL A 210 -37.37 -1.04 -19.52
N ALA A 211 -36.27 -1.16 -18.78
CA ALA A 211 -35.95 -0.41 -17.57
C ALA A 211 -34.76 0.51 -17.85
N GLY A 212 -34.27 1.22 -16.82
CA GLY A 212 -33.16 2.15 -16.98
C GLY A 212 -33.60 3.57 -17.26
N VAL A 213 -32.82 4.31 -18.03
CA VAL A 213 -33.04 5.74 -18.28
C VAL A 213 -34.35 5.99 -19.03
N ALA A 214 -35.05 7.05 -18.68
CA ALA A 214 -36.29 7.46 -19.32
C ALA A 214 -36.05 8.17 -20.65
N GLY A 215 -37.07 8.16 -21.51
CA GLY A 215 -37.08 8.98 -22.73
C GLY A 215 -37.31 10.46 -22.40
N GLY A 216 -36.49 11.35 -22.96
CA GLY A 216 -36.52 12.78 -22.66
C GLY A 216 -35.82 13.66 -23.69
N ASN A 217 -35.57 14.93 -23.36
CA ASN A 217 -34.77 15.84 -24.18
C ASN A 217 -33.63 16.42 -23.31
N GLY A 218 -32.91 15.52 -22.64
CA GLY A 218 -32.01 15.84 -21.54
C GLY A 218 -32.72 15.94 -20.19
N GLY A 219 -31.96 15.68 -19.13
CA GLY A 219 -32.39 15.60 -17.73
C GLY A 219 -31.63 14.52 -16.97
N LEU A 220 -31.35 14.77 -15.68
CA LEU A 220 -30.71 13.79 -14.79
C LEU A 220 -31.59 12.56 -14.61
N ASP A 221 -30.98 11.39 -14.69
CA ASP A 221 -31.61 10.09 -14.58
C ASP A 221 -30.62 9.03 -14.06
N SER A 222 -31.01 7.76 -14.03
CA SER A 222 -30.10 6.66 -13.70
C SER A 222 -30.43 5.38 -14.47
N GLY A 223 -29.41 4.82 -15.14
CA GLY A 223 -29.50 3.50 -15.79
C GLY A 223 -29.17 2.31 -14.86
N ALA A 224 -29.11 2.53 -13.54
CA ALA A 224 -28.70 1.47 -12.61
C ALA A 224 -29.64 0.26 -12.66
N GLY A 225 -29.05 -0.93 -12.67
CA GLY A 225 -29.76 -2.22 -12.56
C GLY A 225 -30.08 -2.92 -13.89
N VAL A 226 -29.85 -2.28 -15.04
CA VAL A 226 -30.03 -2.89 -16.37
C VAL A 226 -28.83 -3.77 -16.73
N ARG A 227 -29.06 -5.02 -17.13
CA ARG A 227 -27.97 -5.98 -17.43
C ARG A 227 -27.94 -6.51 -18.86
N THR A 228 -28.99 -6.29 -19.64
CA THR A 228 -29.03 -6.73 -21.04
C THR A 228 -28.63 -5.58 -21.96
N GLY A 229 -27.96 -5.88 -23.06
CA GLY A 229 -27.52 -4.90 -24.05
C GLY A 229 -26.51 -5.46 -25.04
N VAL A 230 -25.60 -4.62 -25.55
CA VAL A 230 -24.55 -5.06 -26.48
C VAL A 230 -23.42 -5.69 -25.67
N GLU A 231 -23.05 -6.93 -25.99
CA GLU A 231 -21.94 -7.64 -25.35
C GLU A 231 -20.84 -7.96 -26.35
N LEU A 232 -19.57 -7.77 -25.95
CA LEU A 232 -18.39 -8.06 -26.74
C LEU A 232 -17.35 -8.86 -25.96
N ALA A 233 -16.66 -9.78 -26.64
CA ALA A 233 -15.37 -10.32 -26.21
C ALA A 233 -14.26 -9.88 -27.17
N ILE A 234 -13.31 -9.11 -26.65
CA ILE A 234 -12.25 -8.45 -27.40
C ILE A 234 -10.91 -8.96 -26.87
N PRO A 235 -10.15 -9.75 -27.64
CA PRO A 235 -8.78 -10.08 -27.26
C PRO A 235 -7.97 -8.80 -27.05
N LEU A 236 -7.20 -8.70 -25.95
CA LEU A 236 -6.43 -7.49 -25.64
C LEU A 236 -5.44 -7.14 -26.76
N ALA A 237 -4.95 -8.14 -27.49
CA ALA A 237 -4.12 -7.95 -28.68
C ALA A 237 -4.81 -7.15 -29.81
N ALA A 238 -6.14 -7.19 -29.89
CA ALA A 238 -6.92 -6.41 -30.85
C ALA A 238 -6.93 -4.91 -30.53
N ILE A 239 -6.58 -4.53 -29.30
CA ILE A 239 -6.54 -3.14 -28.81
C ILE A 239 -5.15 -2.82 -28.23
N GLY A 240 -4.09 -3.35 -28.85
CA GLY A 240 -2.72 -2.94 -28.54
C GLY A 240 -2.07 -3.60 -27.32
N THR A 241 -2.74 -4.55 -26.66
CA THR A 241 -2.23 -5.29 -25.48
C THR A 241 -1.91 -4.34 -24.31
N PRO A 242 -2.89 -3.61 -23.76
CA PRO A 242 -2.67 -2.74 -22.63
C PRO A 242 -2.02 -3.48 -21.45
N THR A 243 -1.09 -2.83 -20.76
CA THR A 243 -0.34 -3.39 -19.61
C THR A 243 -0.75 -2.80 -18.25
N GLY A 244 -1.66 -1.83 -18.26
CA GLY A 244 -2.24 -1.22 -17.06
C GLY A 244 -3.70 -0.82 -17.29
N THR A 245 -4.26 -0.05 -16.36
CA THR A 245 -5.60 0.54 -16.52
C THR A 245 -5.66 1.39 -17.78
N PHE A 246 -6.74 1.25 -18.54
CA PHE A 246 -6.97 1.95 -19.79
C PHE A 246 -8.38 2.54 -19.83
N LYS A 247 -8.65 3.44 -20.77
CA LYS A 247 -9.92 4.20 -20.82
C LYS A 247 -10.77 3.81 -22.02
N ILE A 248 -12.08 3.89 -21.84
CA ILE A 248 -13.09 3.68 -22.89
C ILE A 248 -14.04 4.87 -22.91
N CYS A 249 -14.33 5.37 -24.11
CA CYS A 249 -15.41 6.32 -24.35
C CYS A 249 -16.46 5.64 -25.24
N ALA A 250 -17.69 5.52 -24.76
CA ALA A 250 -18.76 4.85 -25.49
C ALA A 250 -20.02 5.72 -25.57
N PHE A 251 -20.61 5.85 -26.76
CA PHE A 251 -21.79 6.70 -26.97
C PHE A 251 -22.67 6.28 -28.14
N ILE A 252 -23.93 6.74 -28.13
CA ILE A 252 -24.86 6.52 -29.25
C ILE A 252 -24.77 7.64 -30.28
N ASN A 253 -24.72 7.26 -31.56
CA ASN A 253 -24.70 8.14 -32.72
C ASN A 253 -25.78 7.73 -33.74
N GLY A 254 -26.22 8.67 -34.57
CA GLY A 254 -27.16 8.44 -35.65
C GLY A 254 -26.60 7.51 -36.74
N GLN A 255 -27.50 6.96 -37.56
CA GLN A 255 -27.16 5.94 -38.57
C GLN A 255 -26.03 6.30 -39.55
N GLN A 256 -25.80 7.59 -39.81
CA GLN A 256 -24.76 8.09 -40.73
C GLN A 256 -23.52 8.62 -39.99
N HIS A 257 -23.38 8.32 -38.69
CA HIS A 257 -22.34 8.89 -37.83
C HIS A 257 -22.41 10.43 -37.78
N ASP A 258 -23.60 11.01 -37.92
CA ASP A 258 -23.82 12.45 -38.15
C ASP A 258 -24.47 13.22 -37.00
N PHE A 259 -24.84 12.52 -35.94
CA PHE A 259 -25.61 13.11 -34.86
C PHE A 259 -25.35 12.36 -33.55
N CYS A 260 -24.44 12.89 -32.73
CA CYS A 260 -24.20 12.43 -31.38
C CYS A 260 -25.45 12.65 -30.52
N SER A 261 -25.91 11.59 -29.89
CA SER A 261 -26.90 11.65 -28.81
C SER A 261 -26.28 12.26 -27.54
N ASN A 262 -27.11 12.39 -26.51
CA ASN A 262 -26.66 12.65 -25.14
C ASN A 262 -26.28 11.39 -24.35
N GLN A 263 -26.29 10.22 -24.99
CA GLN A 263 -26.01 8.94 -24.35
C GLN A 263 -24.51 8.64 -24.45
N PHE A 264 -23.72 9.21 -23.54
CA PHE A 264 -22.31 8.88 -23.32
C PHE A 264 -22.17 8.11 -22.00
N LEU A 265 -21.38 7.04 -21.98
CA LEU A 265 -21.04 6.31 -20.76
C LEU A 265 -19.82 6.97 -20.11
N GLY A 266 -20.08 7.62 -18.98
CA GLY A 266 -19.32 8.73 -18.41
C GLY A 266 -20.26 9.89 -18.03
N GLY A 267 -21.48 9.87 -18.61
CA GLY A 267 -22.56 10.78 -18.30
C GLY A 267 -22.45 12.10 -19.07
N THR A 268 -23.58 12.78 -19.20
CA THR A 268 -23.60 14.16 -19.72
C THR A 268 -24.31 15.12 -18.76
N PHE A 269 -24.49 14.71 -17.49
CA PHE A 269 -25.15 15.47 -16.44
C PHE A 269 -26.50 16.08 -16.88
N GLY A 270 -27.26 15.31 -17.65
CA GLY A 270 -28.59 15.70 -18.12
C GLY A 270 -28.59 16.55 -19.39
N ALA A 271 -27.53 16.57 -20.19
CA ALA A 271 -27.51 17.31 -21.44
C ALA A 271 -28.57 16.82 -22.44
N ALA A 272 -29.00 17.70 -23.35
CA ALA A 272 -29.73 17.30 -24.55
C ALA A 272 -28.78 16.74 -25.61
N ASN A 273 -29.31 16.18 -26.70
CA ASN A 273 -28.49 15.63 -27.78
C ASN A 273 -27.44 16.63 -28.31
N LEU A 274 -26.23 16.14 -28.58
CA LEU A 274 -25.04 16.96 -28.83
C LEU A 274 -24.85 17.35 -30.31
N GLY A 275 -25.55 16.68 -31.23
CA GLY A 275 -25.59 17.08 -32.65
C GLY A 275 -24.36 16.65 -33.45
N GLU A 276 -23.92 17.45 -34.42
CA GLU A 276 -22.88 17.06 -35.38
C GLU A 276 -21.53 16.73 -34.69
N PRO A 277 -21.04 15.47 -34.75
CA PRO A 277 -19.86 15.02 -34.01
C PRO A 277 -18.59 15.80 -34.31
N ARG A 278 -18.39 16.26 -35.56
CA ARG A 278 -17.17 16.99 -35.93
C ARG A 278 -17.03 18.35 -35.26
N ASN A 279 -18.11 18.89 -34.70
CA ASN A 279 -18.10 20.16 -33.98
C ASN A 279 -18.14 19.97 -32.46
N LEU A 280 -18.16 18.72 -31.99
CA LEU A 280 -18.20 18.41 -30.58
C LEU A 280 -16.79 18.47 -29.99
N ASP A 281 -16.64 19.32 -28.97
CA ASP A 281 -15.45 19.42 -28.14
C ASP A 281 -15.85 19.13 -26.70
N LEU A 282 -15.48 17.93 -26.25
CA LEU A 282 -15.80 17.43 -24.91
C LEU A 282 -15.02 18.16 -23.80
N THR A 283 -14.00 18.95 -24.16
CA THR A 283 -13.24 19.79 -23.21
C THR A 283 -13.84 21.19 -23.00
N ALA A 284 -14.87 21.55 -23.76
CA ALA A 284 -15.35 22.93 -23.85
C ALA A 284 -16.77 23.09 -23.28
N ALA A 285 -16.93 24.00 -22.31
CA ALA A 285 -18.23 24.41 -21.81
C ALA A 285 -19.18 24.87 -22.95
N PRO A 286 -20.48 24.48 -22.93
CA PRO A 286 -21.24 23.92 -21.80
C PRO A 286 -21.05 22.41 -21.59
N VAL A 287 -20.27 21.76 -22.45
CA VAL A 287 -19.88 20.35 -22.34
C VAL A 287 -18.58 20.29 -21.53
N ASP A 288 -18.68 20.64 -20.25
CA ASP A 288 -17.66 20.32 -19.24
C ASP A 288 -18.32 19.33 -18.29
N PHE A 289 -18.39 18.07 -18.75
CA PHE A 289 -18.79 16.93 -17.93
C PHE A 289 -17.49 16.24 -17.59
N THR A 290 -17.13 16.22 -16.32
CA THR A 290 -15.75 16.09 -15.84
C THR A 290 -14.98 14.82 -16.27
N ASP A 291 -15.59 13.88 -16.99
CA ASP A 291 -14.96 12.82 -17.82
C ASP A 291 -16.09 12.02 -18.55
N GLN A 292 -16.28 12.11 -19.89
CA GLN A 292 -17.23 11.23 -20.63
C GLN A 292 -16.61 9.90 -21.08
N ASN A 293 -15.60 9.46 -20.32
CA ASN A 293 -14.90 8.21 -20.47
C ASN A 293 -14.87 7.47 -19.11
N PHE A 294 -14.64 6.16 -19.12
CA PHE A 294 -14.49 5.37 -17.91
C PHE A 294 -13.26 4.48 -17.99
N SER A 295 -12.72 4.12 -16.82
CA SER A 295 -11.49 3.33 -16.72
C SER A 295 -11.79 1.85 -16.52
N VAL A 296 -11.00 0.99 -17.16
CA VAL A 296 -11.04 -0.46 -17.00
C VAL A 296 -9.69 -0.95 -16.51
N SER A 297 -9.69 -1.72 -15.41
CA SER A 297 -8.51 -2.36 -14.85
C SER A 297 -8.25 -3.72 -15.49
N LEU A 298 -6.97 -4.08 -15.66
CA LEU A 298 -6.58 -5.44 -16.07
C LEU A 298 -6.76 -6.48 -14.96
N VAL A 299 -6.94 -6.04 -13.73
CA VAL A 299 -7.24 -6.89 -12.58
C VAL A 299 -8.69 -6.65 -12.18
N THR A 300 -9.52 -7.68 -12.33
CA THR A 300 -10.91 -7.66 -11.87
C THR A 300 -11.00 -8.16 -10.43
N PRO A 301 -11.64 -7.43 -9.51
CA PRO A 301 -11.87 -7.91 -8.15
C PRO A 301 -12.77 -9.16 -8.14
N PRO A 302 -12.62 -10.06 -7.15
CA PRO A 302 -13.51 -11.21 -7.01
C PRO A 302 -14.97 -10.78 -6.80
N CYS A 303 -15.87 -11.32 -7.62
CA CYS A 303 -17.31 -11.10 -7.52
C CYS A 303 -18.01 -12.24 -6.77
N GLY A 304 -19.10 -11.96 -6.06
CA GLY A 304 -19.89 -12.98 -5.39
C GLY A 304 -21.29 -12.53 -4.98
N ALA A 305 -22.10 -13.48 -4.52
CA ALA A 305 -23.44 -13.24 -3.99
C ALA A 305 -23.35 -12.65 -2.58
N CYS A 306 -24.01 -11.53 -2.36
CA CYS A 306 -24.15 -10.89 -1.07
C CYS A 306 -25.59 -11.02 -0.57
N CYS A 307 -25.80 -11.89 0.42
CA CYS A 307 -27.10 -12.16 1.01
C CYS A 307 -27.40 -11.22 2.18
N ASP A 308 -28.45 -10.41 2.06
CA ASP A 308 -29.12 -9.77 3.19
C ASP A 308 -29.97 -10.83 3.92
N LEU A 309 -29.50 -11.26 5.09
CA LEU A 309 -30.19 -12.31 5.86
C LEU A 309 -31.50 -11.82 6.48
N GLY A 310 -31.65 -10.50 6.70
CA GLY A 310 -32.87 -9.90 7.28
C GLY A 310 -33.96 -9.70 6.24
N ALA A 311 -33.59 -9.28 5.03
CA ALA A 311 -34.53 -9.08 3.92
C ALA A 311 -34.71 -10.31 3.02
N GLN A 312 -33.85 -11.33 3.17
CA GLN A 312 -33.75 -12.48 2.26
C GLN A 312 -33.55 -12.04 0.80
N THR A 313 -32.70 -11.05 0.58
CA THR A 313 -32.39 -10.53 -0.76
C THR A 313 -30.92 -10.78 -1.07
N CYS A 314 -30.61 -10.97 -2.35
CA CYS A 314 -29.24 -11.17 -2.83
C CYS A 314 -28.82 -10.02 -3.73
N SER A 315 -27.58 -9.54 -3.57
CA SER A 315 -26.94 -8.58 -4.48
C SER A 315 -25.61 -9.12 -5.01
N GLN A 316 -25.38 -8.98 -6.33
CA GLN A 316 -24.13 -9.41 -6.96
C GLN A 316 -23.09 -8.30 -6.78
N THR A 317 -22.05 -8.54 -5.98
CA THR A 317 -21.09 -7.48 -5.62
C THR A 317 -19.73 -8.01 -5.17
N THR A 318 -18.77 -7.11 -4.95
CA THR A 318 -17.44 -7.46 -4.42
C THR A 318 -17.54 -7.77 -2.93
N GLN A 319 -16.55 -8.49 -2.39
CA GLN A 319 -16.52 -8.78 -0.95
C GLN A 319 -16.54 -7.50 -0.09
N VAL A 320 -15.84 -6.45 -0.54
CA VAL A 320 -15.75 -5.16 0.16
C VAL A 320 -17.13 -4.49 0.23
N ASN A 321 -17.90 -4.55 -0.85
CA ASN A 321 -19.22 -3.93 -0.91
C ASN A 321 -20.31 -4.76 -0.21
N CYS A 322 -19.99 -5.99 0.21
CA CYS A 322 -20.85 -6.84 1.03
C CYS A 322 -20.54 -6.76 2.56
N ALA A 323 -20.06 -5.62 3.04
CA ALA A 323 -19.71 -5.44 4.45
C ALA A 323 -20.82 -4.71 5.24
N GLY A 324 -21.56 -5.44 6.09
CA GLY A 324 -22.55 -4.88 7.01
C GLY A 324 -23.14 -5.96 7.94
N GLY A 325 -23.56 -5.57 9.15
CA GLY A 325 -24.14 -6.50 10.13
C GLY A 325 -25.47 -7.08 9.64
N GLY A 326 -25.44 -8.33 9.16
CA GLY A 326 -26.58 -9.03 8.56
C GLY A 326 -26.37 -9.50 7.12
N PHE A 327 -25.25 -9.17 6.49
CA PHE A 327 -24.92 -9.62 5.13
C PHE A 327 -23.93 -10.80 5.12
N GLN A 328 -24.05 -11.71 4.15
CA GLN A 328 -23.13 -12.82 3.92
C GLN A 328 -22.66 -12.86 2.47
N TRP A 329 -21.35 -12.78 2.26
CA TRP A 329 -20.74 -12.83 0.92
C TRP A 329 -20.22 -14.22 0.58
N THR A 330 -20.51 -14.71 -0.63
CA THR A 330 -19.94 -15.95 -1.16
C THR A 330 -19.32 -15.71 -2.53
N ALA A 331 -18.00 -15.92 -2.65
CA ALA A 331 -17.25 -15.77 -3.89
C ALA A 331 -17.82 -16.63 -5.03
N ASN A 332 -17.91 -16.06 -6.23
CA ASN A 332 -18.34 -16.68 -7.48
C ASN A 332 -19.74 -17.33 -7.43
N LEU A 333 -20.54 -17.03 -6.40
CA LEU A 333 -21.93 -17.45 -6.34
C LEU A 333 -22.80 -16.42 -7.05
N SER A 334 -23.75 -16.89 -7.87
CA SER A 334 -24.76 -16.04 -8.51
C SER A 334 -25.90 -15.75 -7.54
N CYS A 335 -26.48 -14.55 -7.64
CA CYS A 335 -27.74 -14.22 -7.01
C CYS A 335 -28.99 -14.80 -7.71
N ASP A 336 -28.82 -15.46 -8.86
CA ASP A 336 -29.92 -16.10 -9.57
C ASP A 336 -30.59 -17.19 -8.72
N GLY A 337 -31.91 -17.12 -8.60
CA GLY A 337 -32.67 -18.06 -7.77
C GLY A 337 -32.54 -17.81 -6.26
N ASN A 338 -32.01 -16.66 -5.86
CA ASN A 338 -31.88 -16.19 -4.47
C ASN A 338 -31.26 -17.26 -3.53
N PRO A 339 -29.92 -17.39 -3.48
CA PRO A 339 -29.24 -18.37 -2.64
C PRO A 339 -29.51 -18.21 -1.14
N CYS A 340 -30.14 -17.10 -0.73
CA CYS A 340 -30.44 -16.75 0.65
C CYS A 340 -31.66 -17.51 1.23
N ASP A 341 -32.40 -18.28 0.42
CA ASP A 341 -33.61 -19.01 0.86
C ASP A 341 -33.31 -20.30 1.67
N ASN A 342 -32.07 -20.80 1.68
CA ASN A 342 -31.70 -22.10 2.28
C ASN A 342 -31.02 -22.01 3.66
N VAL A 343 -31.11 -20.86 4.32
CA VAL A 343 -30.39 -20.63 5.58
C VAL A 343 -31.30 -20.93 6.78
N VAL A 344 -30.97 -21.95 7.59
CA VAL A 344 -31.78 -22.40 8.75
C VAL A 344 -31.67 -21.38 9.89
N THR A 345 -32.82 -20.95 10.43
CA THR A 345 -32.89 -19.89 11.46
C THR A 345 -33.68 -20.32 12.72
N GLY A 346 -33.51 -19.56 13.80
CA GLY A 346 -34.12 -19.75 15.11
C GLY A 346 -34.05 -18.46 15.95
N ALA A 347 -34.69 -18.44 17.12
CA ALA A 347 -34.74 -17.27 17.97
C ALA A 347 -33.34 -16.93 18.53
N CYS A 348 -32.96 -15.68 18.33
CA CYS A 348 -31.72 -15.10 18.81
C CYS A 348 -32.04 -14.01 19.85
N CYS A 349 -31.50 -14.16 21.05
CA CYS A 349 -31.71 -13.22 22.14
C CYS A 349 -30.50 -12.30 22.32
N LEU A 350 -30.69 -11.02 21.98
CA LEU A 350 -29.74 -9.93 22.24
C LEU A 350 -30.27 -9.11 23.42
N GLY A 351 -29.87 -9.49 24.63
CA GLY A 351 -30.48 -8.97 25.85
C GLY A 351 -31.95 -9.36 25.96
N THR A 352 -32.86 -8.38 26.06
CA THR A 352 -34.32 -8.62 26.11
C THR A 352 -34.99 -8.66 24.73
N ASN A 353 -34.27 -8.26 23.67
CA ASN A 353 -34.78 -8.23 22.31
C ASN A 353 -34.58 -9.59 21.66
N CYS A 354 -35.64 -10.07 21.02
CA CYS A 354 -35.62 -11.31 20.28
C CYS A 354 -35.70 -11.05 18.78
N SER A 355 -34.80 -11.64 18.01
CA SER A 355 -34.82 -11.69 16.55
C SER A 355 -34.81 -13.15 16.08
N ILE A 356 -34.98 -13.37 14.77
CA ILE A 356 -34.78 -14.67 14.15
C ILE A 356 -33.49 -14.59 13.34
N ASP A 357 -32.58 -15.52 13.56
CA ASP A 357 -31.25 -15.55 12.94
C ASP A 357 -30.74 -16.98 12.80
N THR A 358 -29.66 -17.18 12.08
CA THR A 358 -28.92 -18.44 12.00
C THR A 358 -28.16 -18.70 13.30
N ALA A 359 -27.78 -19.96 13.56
CA ALA A 359 -26.97 -20.29 14.73
C ALA A 359 -25.66 -19.48 14.76
N THR A 360 -24.93 -19.44 13.64
CA THR A 360 -23.66 -18.69 13.51
C THR A 360 -23.86 -17.19 13.54
N GLY A 361 -24.91 -16.67 12.89
CA GLY A 361 -25.26 -15.25 12.89
C GLY A 361 -25.62 -14.74 14.27
N CYS A 362 -26.38 -15.53 15.03
CA CYS A 362 -26.75 -15.21 16.39
C CYS A 362 -25.53 -15.17 17.31
N THR A 363 -24.64 -16.17 17.22
CA THR A 363 -23.39 -16.18 18.01
C THR A 363 -22.46 -15.03 17.61
N ASN A 364 -22.36 -14.70 16.31
CA ASN A 364 -21.53 -13.57 15.84
C ASN A 364 -22.04 -12.22 16.33
N GLN A 365 -23.34 -12.09 16.59
CA GLN A 365 -23.93 -10.90 17.20
C GLN A 365 -23.84 -10.89 18.73
N GLY A 366 -23.27 -11.94 19.34
CA GLY A 366 -23.23 -12.10 20.79
C GLY A 366 -24.59 -12.43 21.41
N GLY A 367 -25.55 -12.91 20.61
CA GLY A 367 -26.88 -13.30 21.05
C GLY A 367 -26.95 -14.77 21.49
N ILE A 368 -27.95 -15.10 22.32
CA ILE A 368 -28.20 -16.48 22.73
C ILE A 368 -29.11 -17.15 21.72
N TYR A 369 -28.60 -18.18 21.05
CA TYR A 369 -29.39 -18.95 20.10
C TYR A 369 -30.23 -20.02 20.81
N ALA A 370 -31.55 -19.97 20.66
CA ALA A 370 -32.47 -20.91 21.29
C ALA A 370 -32.62 -22.24 20.50
N GLY A 371 -31.89 -22.41 19.40
CA GLY A 371 -31.88 -23.60 18.54
C GLY A 371 -32.75 -23.47 17.29
N ASP A 372 -32.52 -24.36 16.32
CA ASP A 372 -33.19 -24.33 15.02
C ASP A 372 -34.72 -24.37 15.13
N GLY A 373 -35.42 -23.52 14.38
CA GLY A 373 -36.89 -23.46 14.35
C GLY A 373 -37.55 -22.89 15.63
N SER A 374 -36.76 -22.46 16.61
CA SER A 374 -37.28 -21.74 17.77
C SER A 374 -37.81 -20.35 17.39
N THR A 375 -38.83 -19.87 18.10
CA THR A 375 -39.45 -18.58 17.82
C THR A 375 -39.42 -17.66 19.04
N CYS A 376 -39.45 -16.35 18.79
CA CYS A 376 -39.54 -15.34 19.84
C CYS A 376 -40.83 -15.42 20.69
N ALA A 377 -41.85 -16.14 20.22
CA ALA A 377 -43.06 -16.41 21.00
C ALA A 377 -42.88 -17.52 22.04
N THR A 378 -42.01 -18.50 21.76
CA THR A 378 -41.77 -19.69 22.59
C THR A 378 -40.53 -19.57 23.49
N PHE A 379 -39.67 -18.59 23.23
CA PHE A 379 -38.44 -18.33 23.97
C PHE A 379 -38.29 -16.83 24.28
N PRO A 380 -39.09 -16.28 25.22
CA PRO A 380 -39.03 -14.85 25.54
C PRO A 380 -37.73 -14.52 26.28
N CYS A 381 -36.88 -13.71 25.64
CA CYS A 381 -35.52 -13.37 26.10
C CYS A 381 -35.44 -12.70 27.48
N ALA A 382 -36.57 -12.29 28.06
CA ALA A 382 -36.64 -11.60 29.34
C ALA A 382 -36.07 -12.39 30.53
N ASN A 383 -36.01 -13.72 30.47
CA ASN A 383 -35.58 -14.55 31.60
C ASN A 383 -34.56 -15.65 31.24
N VAL A 384 -34.10 -15.71 29.98
CA VAL A 384 -33.23 -16.80 29.49
C VAL A 384 -31.80 -16.62 29.98
N GLY A 385 -31.12 -17.70 30.37
CA GLY A 385 -29.73 -17.64 30.82
C GLY A 385 -29.07 -19.01 30.98
N ALA A 386 -27.77 -19.01 31.20
CA ALA A 386 -26.95 -20.20 31.36
C ALA A 386 -27.04 -20.76 32.77
N CYS A 387 -26.95 -22.08 32.85
CA CYS A 387 -26.95 -22.85 34.08
C CYS A 387 -25.69 -23.72 34.14
N CYS A 388 -24.89 -23.54 35.20
CA CYS A 388 -23.70 -24.33 35.46
C CYS A 388 -23.94 -25.41 36.50
N ASN A 389 -23.67 -26.66 36.16
CA ASN A 389 -23.61 -27.78 37.10
C ASN A 389 -22.22 -28.42 37.04
N GLY A 390 -21.35 -28.04 37.99
CA GLY A 390 -19.92 -28.36 37.91
C GLY A 390 -19.28 -27.65 36.72
N THR A 391 -18.70 -28.41 35.78
CA THR A 391 -18.13 -27.90 34.52
C THR A 391 -19.09 -27.96 33.33
N SER A 392 -20.31 -28.48 33.52
CA SER A 392 -21.31 -28.62 32.44
C SER A 392 -22.25 -27.42 32.38
N CYS A 393 -22.46 -26.88 31.18
CA CYS A 393 -23.35 -25.74 30.93
C CYS A 393 -24.61 -26.15 30.14
N SER A 394 -25.76 -25.56 30.47
CA SER A 394 -27.00 -25.65 29.67
C SER A 394 -27.79 -24.33 29.68
N ILE A 395 -28.44 -23.96 28.56
CA ILE A 395 -29.36 -22.81 28.50
C ILE A 395 -30.71 -23.20 29.08
N VAL A 396 -31.22 -22.37 29.99
CA VAL A 396 -32.54 -22.56 30.60
C VAL A 396 -33.41 -21.32 30.45
N ILE A 397 -34.72 -21.51 30.57
CA ILE A 397 -35.73 -20.47 30.39
C ILE A 397 -35.84 -19.50 31.59
N ASP A 398 -35.35 -19.88 32.78
CA ASP A 398 -35.29 -19.06 33.99
C ASP A 398 -34.40 -19.67 35.12
N ALA A 399 -34.14 -18.88 36.17
CA ALA A 399 -33.34 -19.30 37.33
C ALA A 399 -33.93 -20.50 38.11
N PRO A 400 -35.26 -20.61 38.31
CA PRO A 400 -35.88 -21.80 38.90
C PRO A 400 -35.59 -23.10 38.13
N ALA A 401 -35.62 -23.07 36.79
CA ALA A 401 -35.28 -24.24 35.97
C ALA A 401 -33.84 -24.70 36.18
N CYS A 402 -32.90 -23.77 36.43
CA CYS A 402 -31.51 -24.10 36.74
C CYS A 402 -31.32 -24.64 38.16
N THR A 403 -31.78 -23.89 39.16
CA THR A 403 -31.61 -24.22 40.58
C THR A 403 -32.36 -25.48 40.99
N GLY A 404 -33.51 -25.76 40.36
CA GLY A 404 -34.25 -27.02 40.53
C GLY A 404 -33.49 -28.27 40.05
N GLY A 405 -32.51 -28.10 39.16
CA GLY A 405 -31.60 -29.15 38.69
C GLY A 405 -30.29 -29.25 39.48
N GLY A 406 -30.12 -28.45 40.55
CA GLY A 406 -28.90 -28.41 41.36
C GLY A 406 -27.73 -27.64 40.73
N GLY A 407 -28.01 -26.82 39.70
CA GLY A 407 -27.02 -25.93 39.07
C GLY A 407 -27.06 -24.50 39.63
N GLU A 408 -26.00 -23.74 39.35
CA GLU A 408 -25.87 -22.32 39.60
C GLU A 408 -26.32 -21.55 38.34
N TYR A 409 -27.33 -20.69 38.49
CA TYR A 409 -27.82 -19.87 37.40
C TYR A 409 -26.93 -18.63 37.26
N LEU A 410 -26.31 -18.45 36.10
CA LEU A 410 -25.36 -17.36 35.87
C LEU A 410 -26.04 -16.00 35.62
N GLY A 411 -27.36 -15.99 35.46
CA GLY A 411 -28.14 -14.76 35.29
C GLY A 411 -28.77 -14.66 33.92
N ILE A 412 -29.71 -13.72 33.79
CA ILE A 412 -30.43 -13.48 32.53
C ILE A 412 -29.45 -12.93 31.49
N GLY A 413 -29.48 -13.46 30.27
CA GLY A 413 -28.60 -13.05 29.17
C GLY A 413 -27.26 -13.77 29.10
N THR A 414 -27.00 -14.74 29.99
CA THR A 414 -25.77 -15.58 29.94
C THR A 414 -25.95 -16.78 29.00
N ASN A 415 -24.91 -17.19 28.26
CA ASN A 415 -24.96 -18.34 27.33
C ASN A 415 -23.99 -19.46 27.76
N CYS A 416 -23.90 -20.54 26.97
CA CYS A 416 -23.00 -21.67 27.22
C CYS A 416 -21.80 -21.74 26.28
N ASP A 417 -21.61 -20.69 25.51
CA ASP A 417 -20.45 -20.56 24.64
C ASP A 417 -19.23 -20.25 25.49
N ALA A 418 -18.03 -20.65 25.04
CA ALA A 418 -16.78 -20.50 25.79
C ALA A 418 -16.70 -21.22 27.16
N SER A 419 -17.57 -22.21 27.43
CA SER A 419 -17.52 -23.01 28.67
C SER A 419 -17.46 -22.18 29.96
N PRO A 420 -18.45 -21.31 30.25
CA PRO A 420 -18.43 -20.35 31.38
C PRO A 420 -18.37 -21.02 32.76
N CYS A 421 -18.53 -22.35 32.80
CA CYS A 421 -18.40 -23.16 33.99
C CYS A 421 -16.95 -23.60 34.29
N ALA A 422 -15.99 -23.30 33.40
CA ALA A 422 -14.57 -23.56 33.56
C ALA A 422 -13.83 -22.34 34.14
N THR A 423 -12.60 -22.57 34.63
CA THR A 423 -11.76 -21.57 35.30
C THR A 423 -10.37 -21.50 34.66
N GLY A 424 -9.74 -20.34 34.73
CA GLY A 424 -8.52 -19.99 34.03
C GLY A 424 -7.78 -18.82 34.69
N ALA A 425 -6.57 -18.55 34.24
CA ALA A 425 -5.75 -17.42 34.68
C ALA A 425 -6.42 -16.08 34.33
N CYS A 426 -6.34 -15.13 35.25
CA CYS A 426 -7.06 -13.88 35.25
C CYS A 426 -6.15 -12.77 35.79
N CYS A 427 -5.86 -11.77 34.97
CA CYS A 427 -4.98 -10.66 35.29
C CYS A 427 -5.78 -9.46 35.79
N VAL A 428 -5.72 -9.16 37.08
CA VAL A 428 -6.43 -8.04 37.71
C VAL A 428 -5.39 -7.11 38.34
N ASN A 429 -5.43 -5.81 38.01
CA ASN A 429 -4.54 -4.78 38.59
C ASN A 429 -3.04 -5.16 38.54
N GLY A 430 -2.59 -5.74 37.42
CA GLY A 430 -1.20 -6.17 37.22
C GLY A 430 -0.80 -7.48 37.93
N GLY A 431 -1.75 -8.22 38.53
CA GLY A 431 -1.50 -9.51 39.19
C GLY A 431 -2.41 -10.63 38.67
N CYS A 432 -1.87 -11.85 38.55
CA CYS A 432 -2.62 -13.01 38.03
C CYS A 432 -3.26 -13.88 39.14
N GLN A 433 -4.53 -14.27 38.95
CA GLN A 433 -5.33 -15.18 39.79
C GLN A 433 -6.06 -16.23 38.94
N THR A 434 -6.51 -17.37 39.49
CA THR A 434 -7.35 -18.34 38.74
C THR A 434 -8.82 -18.17 39.12
N LEU A 435 -9.65 -17.70 38.19
CA LEU A 435 -11.06 -17.35 38.39
C LEU A 435 -11.93 -17.93 37.27
N ARG A 436 -13.27 -17.80 37.34
CA ARG A 436 -14.13 -17.92 36.15
C ARG A 436 -14.05 -16.62 35.35
N GLU A 437 -14.28 -16.67 34.04
CA GLU A 437 -14.24 -15.48 33.16
C GLU A 437 -15.07 -14.31 33.73
N GLU A 438 -16.33 -14.54 34.09
CA GLU A 438 -17.20 -13.50 34.65
C GLU A 438 -16.67 -12.92 35.98
N GLN A 439 -16.04 -13.73 36.82
CA GLN A 439 -15.42 -13.28 38.06
C GLN A 439 -14.15 -12.48 37.81
N CYS A 440 -13.43 -12.79 36.72
CA CYS A 440 -12.27 -12.05 36.26
C CYS A 440 -12.68 -10.65 35.76
N LEU A 441 -13.69 -10.61 34.89
CA LEU A 441 -14.22 -9.39 34.31
C LEU A 441 -14.89 -8.48 35.37
N ASN A 442 -15.57 -9.06 36.37
CA ASN A 442 -16.15 -8.28 37.49
C ASN A 442 -15.10 -7.63 38.41
N LEU A 443 -13.83 -8.04 38.31
CA LEU A 443 -12.71 -7.42 39.00
C LEU A 443 -11.90 -6.48 38.08
N ASP A 444 -12.44 -6.15 36.90
CA ASP A 444 -11.77 -5.42 35.81
C ASP A 444 -10.45 -6.10 35.38
N GLY A 445 -10.46 -7.43 35.27
CA GLY A 445 -9.31 -8.23 34.87
C GLY A 445 -9.42 -8.98 33.55
N ASP A 446 -8.27 -9.32 32.97
CA ASP A 446 -8.13 -10.00 31.69
C ASP A 446 -8.03 -11.52 31.86
N TYR A 447 -8.98 -12.27 31.30
CA TYR A 447 -9.07 -13.73 31.42
C TYR A 447 -8.39 -14.45 30.26
N PHE A 448 -7.49 -15.39 30.54
CA PHE A 448 -6.62 -16.04 29.54
C PHE A 448 -7.13 -17.41 29.07
N GLY A 449 -8.44 -17.59 29.16
CA GLY A 449 -9.13 -18.78 28.70
C GLY A 449 -9.06 -19.96 29.67
N ASP A 450 -9.95 -20.92 29.44
CA ASP A 450 -10.17 -22.03 30.36
C ASP A 450 -8.98 -22.99 30.45
N GLY A 451 -8.63 -23.37 31.68
CA GLY A 451 -7.51 -24.26 31.97
C GLY A 451 -6.12 -23.59 31.92
N SER A 452 -6.04 -22.30 31.60
CA SER A 452 -4.80 -21.52 31.72
C SER A 452 -4.38 -21.35 33.19
N THR A 453 -3.06 -21.21 33.43
CA THR A 453 -2.51 -21.11 34.78
C THR A 453 -1.65 -19.87 34.95
N CYS A 454 -1.70 -19.24 36.13
CA CYS A 454 -0.90 -18.05 36.45
C CYS A 454 0.61 -18.29 36.57
N GLY A 455 1.10 -19.47 36.19
CA GLY A 455 2.53 -19.75 36.10
C GLY A 455 3.19 -19.21 34.83
N THR A 456 2.42 -18.86 33.80
CA THR A 456 2.93 -18.55 32.45
C THR A 456 2.43 -17.23 31.86
N ILE A 457 1.65 -16.43 32.61
CA ILE A 457 0.88 -15.29 32.07
C ILE A 457 1.23 -13.97 32.78
N VAL A 458 1.38 -12.89 32.00
CA VAL A 458 1.83 -11.53 32.40
C VAL A 458 0.80 -10.48 31.91
N CYS A 459 0.59 -9.36 32.62
CA CYS A 459 -0.71 -8.65 32.70
C CYS A 459 -0.73 -7.12 32.36
N ASP A 460 -0.01 -6.58 31.35
CA ASP A 460 0.20 -5.12 31.20
C ASP A 460 -0.43 -4.44 29.91
N LEU A 461 -1.05 -3.23 30.02
CA LEU A 461 -1.75 -2.42 28.96
C LEU A 461 -0.90 -1.26 28.38
N GLY A 462 -1.18 -0.76 27.14
CA GLY A 462 -0.33 0.26 26.47
C GLY A 462 -0.75 0.74 25.06
N ARG A 463 0.07 1.62 24.48
CA ARG A 463 -0.08 2.19 23.12
C ARG A 463 0.23 1.14 22.06
N CYS A 464 -0.51 1.11 20.96
CA CYS A 464 -0.31 0.23 19.82
C CYS A 464 -0.39 0.99 18.50
N CYS A 465 0.62 0.92 17.64
CA CYS A 465 0.59 1.48 16.28
C CYS A 465 0.40 0.38 15.23
N ILE A 466 -0.62 0.53 14.37
CA ILE A 466 -0.89 -0.36 13.22
C ILE A 466 -1.18 0.55 12.01
N ASP A 467 -0.40 0.43 10.93
CA ASP A 467 -0.61 1.15 9.65
C ASP A 467 -0.98 2.65 9.83
N ASP A 468 -0.12 3.42 10.52
CA ASP A 468 -0.28 4.85 10.82
C ASP A 468 -1.49 5.22 11.71
N LYS A 469 -2.09 4.24 12.38
CA LYS A 469 -3.19 4.43 13.33
C LYS A 469 -2.80 3.97 14.72
N CYS A 470 -3.07 4.81 15.71
CA CYS A 470 -2.78 4.53 17.11
C CYS A 470 -4.01 4.01 17.87
N PHE A 471 -3.82 2.95 18.66
CA PHE A 471 -4.80 2.33 19.55
C PHE A 471 -4.24 2.19 20.97
N VAL A 472 -5.06 2.22 22.02
CA VAL A 472 -4.63 1.89 23.39
C VAL A 472 -5.26 0.56 23.76
N ILE A 473 -4.48 -0.52 23.65
CA ILE A 473 -4.94 -1.92 23.77
C ILE A 473 -3.97 -2.74 24.62
N ARG A 474 -4.07 -4.07 24.64
CA ARG A 474 -3.11 -4.96 25.33
C ARG A 474 -1.99 -5.39 24.39
N GLY A 475 -0.86 -5.83 24.97
CA GLY A 475 0.34 -6.12 24.17
C GLY A 475 0.22 -7.32 23.26
N ASP A 476 -0.51 -8.34 23.71
CA ASP A 476 -0.85 -9.52 22.91
C ASP A 476 -1.77 -9.19 21.74
N GLU A 477 -2.80 -8.36 21.97
CA GLU A 477 -3.72 -7.88 20.94
C GLU A 477 -3.03 -7.00 19.90
N CYS A 478 -2.13 -6.13 20.36
CA CYS A 478 -1.31 -5.31 19.48
C CYS A 478 -0.41 -6.17 18.58
N THR A 479 0.24 -7.18 19.17
CA THR A 479 1.14 -8.08 18.44
C THR A 479 0.37 -8.95 17.43
N ALA A 480 -0.83 -9.43 17.79
CA ALA A 480 -1.68 -10.23 16.90
C ALA A 480 -2.14 -9.48 15.65
N LEU A 481 -2.22 -8.15 15.74
CA LEU A 481 -2.58 -7.26 14.63
C LEU A 481 -1.34 -6.75 13.86
N GLY A 482 -0.15 -7.27 14.16
CA GLY A 482 1.11 -6.81 13.56
C GLY A 482 1.52 -5.41 14.01
N GLY A 483 0.97 -4.92 15.13
CA GLY A 483 1.23 -3.58 15.65
C GLY A 483 2.35 -3.53 16.69
N ALA A 484 2.95 -2.35 16.84
CA ALA A 484 4.03 -2.10 17.80
C ALA A 484 3.47 -1.61 19.14
N PHE A 485 3.70 -2.38 20.22
CA PHE A 485 3.13 -2.13 21.54
C PHE A 485 4.09 -1.44 22.52
N ALA A 486 3.63 -0.42 23.23
CA ALA A 486 4.36 0.26 24.30
C ALA A 486 3.50 0.38 25.56
N VAL A 487 3.85 -0.41 26.58
CA VAL A 487 3.16 -0.49 27.87
C VAL A 487 3.05 0.89 28.55
N GLY A 488 1.85 1.22 29.05
CA GLY A 488 1.56 2.41 29.85
C GLY A 488 1.41 3.74 29.08
N LEU A 489 1.52 3.74 27.75
CA LEU A 489 1.42 4.95 26.90
C LEU A 489 0.05 5.08 26.19
N ASP A 490 -0.31 6.30 25.72
CA ASP A 490 -1.58 6.60 25.01
C ASP A 490 -1.40 7.15 23.58
N CYS A 491 -2.51 7.45 22.90
CA CYS A 491 -2.55 7.86 21.48
C CYS A 491 -2.68 9.37 21.22
N THR A 492 -2.31 10.21 22.16
CA THR A 492 -2.44 11.67 22.01
C THR A 492 -1.51 12.20 20.92
N GLY A 493 -2.07 12.78 19.85
CA GLY A 493 -1.33 13.42 18.75
C GLY A 493 -1.14 12.60 17.46
N ASN A 494 -1.80 11.44 17.35
CA ASN A 494 -1.55 10.39 16.33
C ASN A 494 -0.06 10.27 15.95
N PRO A 495 0.75 9.66 16.85
CA PRO A 495 2.18 9.52 16.65
C PRO A 495 2.56 8.51 15.56
N CYS A 496 1.60 7.83 14.93
CA CYS A 496 1.88 6.89 13.85
C CYS A 496 1.75 7.66 12.51
N GLY A 497 2.83 7.81 11.73
CA GLY A 497 2.78 8.52 10.45
C GLY A 497 4.10 8.61 9.70
N THR A 498 4.39 7.60 8.87
CA THR A 498 5.35 7.65 7.76
C THR A 498 4.92 6.73 6.61
N PRO A 499 5.20 7.08 5.33
CA PRO A 499 4.83 6.23 4.20
C PRO A 499 5.41 4.82 4.38
N VAL A 500 4.54 3.81 4.28
CA VAL A 500 4.82 2.40 4.55
C VAL A 500 6.24 2.00 4.13
N GLY A 501 7.07 1.75 5.14
CA GLY A 501 8.43 1.24 4.99
C GLY A 501 9.56 2.27 4.96
N GLN A 502 9.33 3.58 5.08
CA GLN A 502 10.41 4.57 5.33
C GLN A 502 10.63 4.79 6.84
N PRO A 503 11.85 5.07 7.32
CA PRO A 503 12.06 5.43 8.72
C PRO A 503 11.42 6.78 9.10
N GLU A 504 10.86 6.85 10.30
CA GLU A 504 10.41 8.06 10.98
C GLU A 504 11.62 8.74 11.61
N VAL A 505 11.86 10.02 11.28
CA VAL A 505 12.98 10.77 11.88
C VAL A 505 12.57 11.28 13.27
N ASP A 506 12.49 10.39 14.26
CA ASP A 506 12.07 10.66 15.63
C ASP A 506 13.11 10.35 16.72
N GLY A 507 14.19 9.62 16.41
CA GLY A 507 15.27 9.23 17.32
C GLY A 507 15.23 7.78 17.77
N LEU A 508 14.25 6.99 17.30
CA LEU A 508 14.06 5.56 17.60
C LEU A 508 14.48 4.68 16.41
N LEU A 509 14.85 3.44 16.70
CA LEU A 509 15.11 2.43 15.67
C LEU A 509 13.81 1.88 15.10
N ASP A 510 13.56 2.15 13.82
CA ASP A 510 12.45 1.56 13.08
C ASP A 510 12.80 0.22 12.43
N LEU A 511 11.77 -0.60 12.16
CA LEU A 511 11.89 -1.85 11.40
C LEU A 511 12.43 -1.65 9.97
N SER A 512 12.36 -0.43 9.44
CA SER A 512 12.83 -0.11 8.10
C SER A 512 14.36 0.02 8.00
N TYR A 513 15.06 0.17 9.13
CA TYR A 513 16.51 0.12 9.22
C TYR A 513 17.08 -1.28 8.94
N THR A 514 18.38 -1.32 8.66
CA THR A 514 19.20 -2.52 8.50
C THR A 514 20.47 -2.34 9.32
N GLY A 515 21.16 -3.44 9.65
CA GLY A 515 22.35 -3.44 10.51
C GLY A 515 22.22 -4.42 11.68
N PRO A 516 23.07 -4.30 12.71
CA PRO A 516 23.93 -3.14 13.01
C PRO A 516 25.12 -3.02 12.03
N TRP A 517 25.35 -1.81 11.51
CA TRP A 517 26.48 -1.53 10.61
C TRP A 517 27.79 -1.28 11.37
N ALA A 518 27.66 -0.87 12.63
CA ALA A 518 28.75 -0.76 13.58
C ALA A 518 28.22 -0.95 14.99
N VAL A 519 29.00 -1.58 15.85
CA VAL A 519 28.73 -1.72 17.29
C VAL A 519 29.94 -1.21 18.05
N GLN A 520 29.70 -0.40 19.07
CA GLN A 520 30.73 0.08 19.97
C GLN A 520 31.23 -1.05 20.87
N ASP A 521 32.53 -1.10 21.06
CA ASP A 521 33.20 -2.12 21.87
C ASP A 521 34.02 -1.51 23.02
N THR A 522 33.83 -0.21 23.29
CA THR A 522 34.61 0.56 24.26
C THR A 522 33.70 1.36 25.19
N GLU A 523 33.92 1.20 26.51
CA GLU A 523 33.26 1.99 27.57
C GLU A 523 33.43 3.51 27.35
N THR A 524 32.43 4.31 27.73
CA THR A 524 32.47 5.77 27.53
C THR A 524 33.29 6.50 28.60
N GLY A 525 34.30 7.24 28.15
CA GLY A 525 35.06 8.19 28.97
C GLY A 525 34.39 9.56 29.12
N PHE A 526 33.23 9.78 28.48
CA PHE A 526 32.47 11.03 28.46
C PHE A 526 31.23 10.99 29.36
N GLY A 527 31.16 9.99 30.24
CA GLY A 527 30.05 9.77 31.18
C GLY A 527 28.94 8.93 30.56
N ASN A 528 28.43 7.99 31.35
CA ASN A 528 27.28 7.16 30.98
C ASN A 528 25.98 7.88 31.36
N ALA A 529 25.04 7.92 30.42
CA ALA A 529 23.75 8.55 30.61
C ALA A 529 22.75 7.59 31.29
N THR A 530 22.78 7.50 32.62
CA THR A 530 21.84 6.64 33.36
C THR A 530 20.44 7.25 33.60
N GLY A 531 20.12 8.37 32.92
CA GLY A 531 19.00 9.24 33.26
C GLY A 531 17.67 8.90 32.58
N GLY A 532 17.72 8.30 31.38
CA GLY A 532 16.54 7.86 30.62
C GLY A 532 15.60 8.98 30.15
N LEU A 533 16.09 10.22 30.01
CA LEU A 533 15.29 11.35 29.56
C LEU A 533 15.56 11.65 28.08
N ILE A 534 14.48 11.83 27.32
CA ILE A 534 14.51 12.07 25.86
C ILE A 534 15.32 13.32 25.49
N ASP A 535 15.14 14.43 26.21
CA ASP A 535 15.79 15.70 25.90
C ASP A 535 16.95 16.00 26.86
N PHE A 536 17.31 15.08 27.75
CA PHE A 536 18.37 15.32 28.71
C PHE A 536 19.26 14.10 28.95
N ALA A 537 20.56 14.26 28.73
CA ALA A 537 21.56 13.26 29.11
C ALA A 537 22.67 13.90 29.93
N GLY A 538 23.12 13.19 30.96
CA GLY A 538 24.25 13.57 31.83
C GLY A 538 25.59 12.96 31.41
N GLY A 539 25.64 12.34 30.23
CA GLY A 539 26.80 11.69 29.64
C GLY A 539 26.63 11.55 28.13
N SER A 540 27.73 11.36 27.40
CA SER A 540 27.71 11.07 25.96
C SER A 540 28.29 9.68 25.68
N GLU A 541 27.59 8.89 24.90
CA GLU A 541 27.99 7.55 24.48
C GLU A 541 27.44 7.24 23.08
N LEU A 542 28.22 6.50 22.29
CA LEU A 542 27.80 5.99 21.00
C LEU A 542 27.87 4.48 21.05
N ASP A 543 26.77 3.83 20.72
CA ASP A 543 26.58 2.40 20.94
C ASP A 543 26.47 1.63 19.63
N VAL A 544 25.60 2.05 18.72
CA VAL A 544 25.29 1.30 17.49
C VAL A 544 25.00 2.23 16.34
N ALA A 545 25.42 1.86 15.13
CA ALA A 545 24.96 2.50 13.90
C ALA A 545 23.94 1.62 13.17
N TRP A 546 22.77 2.19 12.87
CA TRP A 546 21.73 1.60 12.02
C TRP A 546 21.51 2.50 10.80
N ALA A 547 21.33 1.92 9.62
CA ALA A 547 21.10 2.71 8.41
C ALA A 547 20.03 2.11 7.48
N ALA A 548 19.39 2.98 6.71
CA ALA A 548 18.52 2.61 5.59
C ALA A 548 18.74 3.57 4.42
N ILE A 549 18.73 3.04 3.18
CA ILE A 549 18.73 3.87 1.97
C ILE A 549 17.38 3.68 1.28
N LYS A 550 16.50 4.69 1.34
CA LYS A 550 15.14 4.63 0.79
C LYS A 550 14.70 5.95 0.18
N GLY A 551 13.99 5.90 -0.94
CA GLY A 551 13.43 7.09 -1.60
C GLY A 551 14.46 8.16 -1.95
N GLY A 552 15.68 7.77 -2.30
CA GLY A 552 16.78 8.70 -2.61
C GLY A 552 17.38 9.40 -1.38
N LYS A 553 17.19 8.85 -0.18
CA LYS A 553 17.71 9.39 1.08
C LYS A 553 18.45 8.30 1.88
N LEU A 554 19.49 8.72 2.58
CA LEU A 554 20.15 7.98 3.65
C LEU A 554 19.50 8.36 4.98
N TYR A 555 19.02 7.36 5.69
CA TYR A 555 18.57 7.44 7.08
C TYR A 555 19.64 6.77 7.94
N LEU A 556 20.06 7.44 9.01
CA LEU A 556 21.12 7.00 9.89
C LEU A 556 20.71 7.27 11.34
N LEU A 557 20.58 6.20 12.11
CA LEU A 557 20.45 6.26 13.57
C LEU A 557 21.80 5.90 14.20
N LEU A 558 22.38 6.87 14.88
CA LEU A 558 23.57 6.72 15.71
C LEU A 558 23.08 6.61 17.15
N ALA A 559 22.85 5.36 17.56
CA ALA A 559 22.26 5.01 18.84
C ALA A 559 23.25 5.29 20.00
N GLY A 560 22.70 5.66 21.15
CA GLY A 560 23.42 6.09 22.34
C GLY A 560 22.86 7.41 22.88
N ASN A 561 23.71 8.22 23.51
CA ASN A 561 23.31 9.48 24.14
C ASN A 561 24.27 10.60 23.79
N LEU A 562 23.76 11.82 23.65
CA LEU A 562 24.55 13.03 23.49
C LEU A 562 24.29 13.97 24.67
N GLU A 563 25.30 14.23 25.50
CA GLU A 563 25.16 14.99 26.74
C GLU A 563 24.60 16.41 26.50
N SER A 564 23.74 16.86 27.40
CA SER A 564 23.04 18.15 27.33
C SER A 564 23.89 19.36 27.71
N ASN A 565 25.17 19.38 27.33
CA ASN A 565 26.16 20.37 27.75
C ASN A 565 26.87 21.04 26.56
N PHE A 566 26.29 20.95 25.36
CA PHE A 566 26.85 21.36 24.08
C PHE A 566 27.94 20.45 23.52
N ASN A 567 28.10 19.22 24.02
CA ASN A 567 28.85 18.19 23.32
C ASN A 567 28.30 17.98 21.90
N LYS A 568 29.19 17.45 21.05
CA LYS A 568 29.01 17.34 19.62
C LYS A 568 29.06 15.87 19.21
N LEU A 569 28.15 15.49 18.33
CA LEU A 569 28.31 14.32 17.49
C LEU A 569 28.88 14.80 16.16
N GLU A 570 30.08 14.34 15.83
CA GLU A 570 30.75 14.57 14.57
C GLU A 570 30.52 13.39 13.63
N VAL A 571 30.08 13.64 12.40
CA VAL A 571 29.84 12.59 11.39
C VAL A 571 30.49 13.01 10.08
N PHE A 572 31.39 12.17 9.58
CA PHE A 572 32.08 12.35 8.31
C PHE A 572 31.60 11.30 7.31
N PHE A 573 31.37 11.71 6.06
CA PHE A 573 30.97 10.84 4.97
C PHE A 573 32.03 10.87 3.85
N ASP A 574 32.54 9.70 3.49
CA ASP A 574 33.33 9.45 2.28
C ASP A 574 32.41 8.70 1.31
N THR A 575 32.05 9.38 0.22
CA THR A 575 30.92 8.98 -0.65
C THR A 575 31.22 9.15 -2.13
N ILE A 576 32.23 9.96 -2.47
CA ILE A 576 32.69 10.16 -3.83
C ILE A 576 34.23 10.14 -3.86
N PRO A 577 34.87 9.90 -5.02
CA PRO A 577 36.32 9.95 -5.09
C PRO A 577 36.85 11.37 -4.81
N GLY A 578 37.70 11.51 -3.80
CA GLY A 578 38.23 12.80 -3.36
C GLY A 578 38.30 12.87 -1.83
N GLY A 579 38.29 14.09 -1.29
CA GLY A 579 38.16 14.30 0.15
C GLY A 579 39.46 14.59 0.91
N GLN A 580 39.38 14.52 2.25
CA GLN A 580 40.46 14.89 3.17
C GLN A 580 40.73 13.82 4.23
N ASN A 581 41.61 12.85 3.94
CA ASN A 581 42.05 11.90 4.97
C ASN A 581 42.84 12.57 6.12
N GLN A 582 43.55 13.67 5.85
CA GLN A 582 44.03 14.56 6.91
C GLN A 582 43.28 15.87 6.85
N LEU A 583 42.59 16.21 7.94
CA LEU A 583 41.70 17.34 7.99
C LEU A 583 42.46 18.67 7.91
N ARG A 584 42.07 19.50 6.95
CA ARG A 584 42.59 20.84 6.74
C ARG A 584 41.84 21.88 7.59
N ASN A 585 42.43 23.07 7.72
CA ASN A 585 41.88 24.18 8.49
C ASN A 585 41.26 25.31 7.66
N ASP A 586 41.06 25.07 6.37
CA ASP A 586 40.55 26.02 5.39
C ASP A 586 39.26 25.53 4.72
N ASN A 587 38.48 24.72 5.44
CA ASN A 587 37.13 24.32 5.10
C ASN A 587 36.12 25.45 5.36
N PRO A 588 34.89 25.37 4.83
CA PRO A 588 33.82 26.32 5.16
C PRO A 588 33.61 26.49 6.67
N ASP A 589 33.38 27.73 7.10
CA ASP A 589 33.10 28.06 8.50
C ASP A 589 31.65 27.68 8.84
N VAL A 590 31.52 26.64 9.67
CA VAL A 590 30.27 26.25 10.34
C VAL A 590 30.53 26.07 11.82
N ASP A 591 29.48 26.20 12.63
CA ASP A 591 29.53 26.01 14.08
C ASP A 591 30.69 26.77 14.77
N PHE A 592 30.86 28.05 14.42
CA PHE A 592 31.92 28.91 14.96
C PHE A 592 33.34 28.38 14.64
N ASN A 593 33.56 27.99 13.39
CA ASN A 593 34.80 27.45 12.86
C ASN A 593 35.21 26.10 13.46
N GLY A 594 34.24 25.29 13.88
CA GLY A 594 34.43 23.99 14.56
C GLY A 594 35.17 22.95 13.71
N LEU A 595 34.78 22.79 12.44
CA LEU A 595 35.47 21.85 11.53
C LEU A 595 36.97 22.19 11.37
N ASN A 596 37.28 23.47 11.16
CA ASN A 596 38.67 23.94 11.05
C ASN A 596 39.42 23.90 12.39
N ARG A 597 38.71 23.88 13.52
CA ARG A 597 39.31 23.66 14.84
C ARG A 597 39.86 22.23 14.96
N MET A 598 39.35 21.25 14.22
CA MET A 598 39.91 19.89 14.18
C MET A 598 41.00 19.72 13.10
N GLY A 599 41.14 20.67 12.18
CA GLY A 599 42.14 20.65 11.11
C GLY A 599 43.53 21.16 11.50
N THR A 600 44.49 21.07 10.57
CA THR A 600 45.90 21.47 10.74
C THR A 600 46.07 22.83 11.41
N ASP A 601 46.86 22.95 12.47
CA ASP A 601 47.10 24.26 13.09
C ASP A 601 48.00 25.15 12.21
N THR A 602 47.68 26.44 12.10
CA THR A 602 48.55 27.41 11.39
C THR A 602 49.77 27.81 12.20
N VAL A 603 49.74 27.65 13.53
CA VAL A 603 50.83 28.06 14.43
C VAL A 603 51.84 26.93 14.65
N ASP A 604 51.37 25.72 14.94
CA ASP A 604 52.23 24.54 15.13
C ASP A 604 51.71 23.32 14.34
N PRO A 605 51.86 23.32 13.00
CA PRO A 605 51.37 22.25 12.12
C PRO A 605 52.10 20.92 12.30
N ILE A 606 53.28 20.91 12.94
CA ILE A 606 54.03 19.68 13.20
C ILE A 606 53.44 18.98 14.42
N LEU A 607 53.16 19.73 15.49
CA LEU A 607 52.56 19.16 16.70
C LEU A 607 51.05 18.92 16.55
N ASN A 608 50.37 19.73 15.74
CA ASN A 608 48.93 19.65 15.51
C ASN A 608 48.64 19.57 14.00
N PRO A 609 48.96 18.43 13.36
CA PRO A 609 48.85 18.28 11.91
C PRO A 609 47.40 18.21 11.42
N GLY A 610 46.42 18.06 12.32
CA GLY A 610 45.00 17.90 12.02
C GLY A 610 44.58 16.44 12.14
N LEU A 611 43.31 16.22 12.46
CA LEU A 611 42.72 14.88 12.59
C LEU A 611 43.05 14.04 11.34
N LYS A 612 43.67 12.89 11.56
CA LYS A 612 44.07 11.96 10.51
C LYS A 612 43.20 10.70 10.62
N PHE A 613 42.44 10.43 9.57
CA PHE A 613 41.55 9.27 9.48
C PHE A 613 42.30 8.00 9.04
N ASP A 614 41.64 6.86 9.21
CA ASP A 614 42.12 5.55 8.78
C ASP A 614 42.45 5.49 7.29
N ALA A 615 43.33 4.56 6.94
CA ALA A 615 43.70 4.35 5.55
C ALA A 615 42.47 3.96 4.72
N GLY A 616 42.24 4.66 3.62
CA GLY A 616 41.08 4.40 2.74
C GLY A 616 39.81 5.15 3.12
N PHE A 617 39.83 6.02 4.14
CA PHE A 617 38.75 6.96 4.44
C PHE A 617 39.20 8.40 4.14
N GLU A 618 38.62 8.99 3.10
CA GLU A 618 38.91 10.36 2.65
C GLU A 618 37.59 11.16 2.60
N PRO A 619 37.12 11.73 3.72
CA PRO A 619 35.78 12.30 3.78
C PRO A 619 35.61 13.53 2.89
N ASP A 620 34.46 13.58 2.22
CA ASP A 620 34.00 14.66 1.35
C ASP A 620 32.97 15.56 2.02
N TYR A 621 32.21 15.01 2.98
CA TYR A 621 31.13 15.71 3.66
C TYR A 621 31.25 15.56 5.17
N TYR A 622 30.78 16.57 5.88
CA TYR A 622 30.78 16.65 7.32
C TYR A 622 29.43 17.12 7.83
N PHE A 623 28.91 16.46 8.85
CA PHE A 623 27.72 16.80 9.59
C PHE A 623 28.07 16.86 11.07
N THR A 624 27.52 17.83 11.79
CA THR A 624 27.64 17.87 13.26
C THR A 624 26.31 18.18 13.89
N CYS A 625 25.98 17.45 14.96
CA CYS A 625 24.83 17.69 15.82
C CYS A 625 25.32 18.07 17.21
N THR A 626 24.85 19.21 17.70
CA THR A 626 25.12 19.72 19.05
C THR A 626 23.89 19.55 19.90
N HIS A 627 24.04 19.11 21.15
CA HIS A 627 22.93 19.09 22.10
C HIS A 627 23.18 19.99 23.31
N GLY A 628 22.33 21.00 23.52
CA GLY A 628 22.46 21.89 24.68
C GLY A 628 21.35 22.92 24.78
N GLY A 629 21.17 23.52 25.96
CA GLY A 629 20.14 24.52 26.23
C GLY A 629 20.72 25.92 26.46
N GLN A 630 20.03 26.96 26.00
CA GLN A 630 20.35 28.33 26.41
C GLN A 630 19.96 28.56 27.88
N ALA A 631 20.73 29.37 28.62
CA ALA A 631 20.50 29.67 30.05
C ALA A 631 19.09 30.18 30.42
N ASN A 632 18.26 30.54 29.42
CA ASN A 632 16.91 31.08 29.59
C ASN A 632 15.79 30.18 29.03
N ARG A 633 16.05 28.89 28.72
CA ARG A 633 15.03 27.96 28.21
C ARG A 633 14.93 26.69 29.07
N PRO A 634 13.70 26.24 29.43
CA PRO A 634 13.48 25.07 30.30
C PRO A 634 13.69 23.70 29.59
N SER A 635 14.07 23.70 28.32
CA SER A 635 14.30 22.51 27.47
C SER A 635 15.59 22.71 26.67
N THR A 636 16.36 21.65 26.48
CA THR A 636 17.53 21.61 25.60
C THR A 636 17.12 21.66 24.12
N SER A 637 18.08 21.87 23.24
CA SER A 637 17.84 21.92 21.79
C SER A 637 18.98 21.25 21.06
N ILE A 638 18.69 20.78 19.84
CA ILE A 638 19.72 20.29 18.93
C ILE A 638 20.04 21.36 17.89
N PHE A 639 21.31 21.47 17.52
CA PHE A 639 21.77 22.38 16.48
C PHE A 639 22.57 21.58 15.48
N ALA A 640 22.20 21.65 14.20
CA ALA A 640 22.85 20.87 13.16
C ALA A 640 23.56 21.77 12.14
N ASN A 641 24.73 21.32 11.70
CA ASN A 641 25.48 21.94 10.62
C ASN A 641 25.90 20.88 9.60
N PHE A 642 26.06 21.30 8.35
CA PHE A 642 26.47 20.44 7.25
C PHE A 642 27.48 21.14 6.35
N VAL A 643 28.47 20.41 5.86
CA VAL A 643 29.54 20.92 5.01
C VAL A 643 29.81 19.94 3.89
N ARG A 644 29.84 20.45 2.66
CA ARG A 644 30.62 19.85 1.56
C ARG A 644 32.04 20.35 1.70
N MET A 645 32.95 19.47 2.08
CA MET A 645 34.33 19.80 2.40
C MET A 645 35.10 20.23 1.16
N ARG A 646 36.22 20.92 1.38
CA ARG A 646 37.13 21.31 0.31
C ARG A 646 37.83 20.07 -0.24
N THR A 647 37.64 19.75 -1.52
CA THR A 647 38.30 18.59 -2.16
C THR A 647 39.60 18.96 -2.88
N SER A 648 39.86 20.25 -3.11
CA SER A 648 41.09 20.75 -3.74
C SER A 648 41.34 22.23 -3.39
N ASP A 649 42.53 22.77 -3.68
CA ASP A 649 42.84 24.18 -3.44
C ASP A 649 41.96 25.15 -4.26
N THR A 650 41.33 24.67 -5.34
CA THR A 650 40.42 25.44 -6.20
C THR A 650 38.94 25.30 -5.84
N ASP A 651 38.58 24.32 -5.02
CA ASP A 651 37.20 24.09 -4.58
C ASP A 651 37.00 24.71 -3.18
N PRO A 652 36.19 25.76 -3.00
CA PRO A 652 36.04 26.40 -1.70
C PRO A 652 35.24 25.58 -0.68
N GLY A 653 34.56 24.50 -1.10
CA GLY A 653 33.55 23.82 -0.28
C GLY A 653 32.30 24.68 -0.06
N GLU A 654 31.31 24.12 0.64
CA GLU A 654 30.06 24.81 1.01
C GLU A 654 29.64 24.44 2.44
N GLY A 655 29.24 25.42 3.25
CA GLY A 655 28.87 25.21 4.66
C GLY A 655 27.50 25.79 4.99
N TYR A 656 26.75 25.07 5.83
CA TYR A 656 25.36 25.37 6.17
C TYR A 656 25.11 25.17 7.66
N PHE A 657 24.58 26.21 8.32
CA PHE A 657 23.85 26.02 9.57
C PHE A 657 22.42 25.60 9.23
N LEU A 658 22.08 24.34 9.46
CA LEU A 658 20.82 23.76 9.02
C LEU A 658 19.64 24.23 9.88
N GLY A 659 19.87 24.47 11.18
CA GLY A 659 18.86 25.03 12.08
C GLY A 659 18.92 24.48 13.50
N GLU A 660 17.93 24.89 14.29
CA GLU A 660 17.68 24.46 15.68
C GLU A 660 16.46 23.53 15.72
N GLY A 661 16.62 22.32 16.27
CA GLY A 661 15.55 21.34 16.49
C GLY A 661 15.29 21.08 17.98
N ARG A 662 14.30 20.22 18.27
CA ARG A 662 14.04 19.66 19.60
C ARG A 662 14.24 18.15 19.58
N ALA A 663 14.58 17.57 20.73
CA ALA A 663 14.59 16.13 20.94
C ALA A 663 13.17 15.52 20.79
N ALA A 664 13.10 14.30 20.28
CA ALA A 664 11.95 13.47 19.89
C ALA A 664 10.62 14.24 19.74
N ASN A 665 10.49 14.98 18.64
CA ASN A 665 9.24 15.63 18.29
C ASN A 665 8.33 14.68 17.51
N TYR A 666 7.61 13.80 18.22
CA TYR A 666 6.68 12.76 17.72
C TYR A 666 5.52 13.24 16.81
N THR A 667 5.47 14.52 16.43
CA THR A 667 4.39 15.05 15.57
C THR A 667 4.85 15.66 14.25
N ARG A 668 6.15 15.94 14.07
CA ARG A 668 6.77 16.47 12.82
C ARG A 668 8.29 16.30 12.87
N GLY A 669 8.81 15.11 12.53
CA GLY A 669 10.24 14.78 12.60
C GLY A 669 11.19 15.87 12.06
N GLY A 670 12.37 15.98 12.67
CA GLY A 670 13.51 16.76 12.15
C GLY A 670 13.53 18.27 12.40
N LEU A 671 14.72 18.87 12.18
CA LEU A 671 15.07 20.30 12.29
C LEU A 671 13.96 21.26 11.82
N LEU A 672 13.04 21.58 12.71
CA LEU A 672 12.05 22.63 12.49
C LEU A 672 12.82 23.94 12.49
N ASN A 673 12.94 24.63 11.35
CA ASN A 673 13.65 25.92 11.22
C ASN A 673 13.07 27.01 12.15
N ARG A 674 13.24 26.87 13.47
CA ARG A 674 12.71 27.72 14.54
C ARG A 674 13.57 28.95 14.75
N ASN A 675 14.81 28.91 14.27
CA ASN A 675 15.69 30.04 14.22
C ASN A 675 15.67 30.63 12.80
N PRO A 676 15.23 31.89 12.59
CA PRO A 676 15.16 32.51 11.26
C PRO A 676 16.52 32.65 10.53
N GLY A 677 17.63 32.22 11.12
CA GLY A 677 18.96 32.18 10.51
C GLY A 677 19.41 30.82 9.93
N GLY A 678 18.63 29.75 10.07
CA GLY A 678 18.97 28.45 9.49
C GLY A 678 18.78 28.41 7.97
N ASN A 679 19.74 27.85 7.25
CA ASN A 679 19.71 27.61 5.81
C ASN A 679 19.89 26.12 5.52
N ASN A 680 18.79 25.42 5.21
CA ASN A 680 18.77 23.99 4.93
C ASN A 680 18.27 23.74 3.49
N PRO A 681 19.12 24.00 2.48
CA PRO A 681 18.69 23.95 1.08
C PRO A 681 18.36 22.53 0.59
N PHE A 682 18.88 21.51 1.28
CA PHE A 682 18.69 20.11 0.92
C PHE A 682 17.50 19.47 1.65
N GLY A 683 16.97 20.10 2.71
CA GLY A 683 15.94 19.47 3.54
C GLY A 683 16.46 18.33 4.40
N ILE A 684 17.72 18.41 4.85
CA ILE A 684 18.31 17.44 5.80
C ILE A 684 17.55 17.51 7.12
N MET A 685 17.20 16.37 7.68
CA MET A 685 16.50 16.25 8.95
C MET A 685 17.42 15.66 10.01
N CYS A 686 17.28 16.10 11.25
CA CYS A 686 17.95 15.54 12.41
C CYS A 686 17.09 15.71 13.66
N THR A 687 17.08 14.70 14.51
CA THR A 687 16.41 14.64 15.82
C THR A 687 17.30 13.87 16.81
N LEU A 688 16.85 13.80 18.06
CA LEU A 688 17.55 13.10 19.13
C LEU A 688 16.53 12.47 20.08
N ASP A 689 16.72 11.20 20.45
CA ASP A 689 16.12 10.58 21.62
C ASP A 689 17.23 10.11 22.57
N ASN A 690 17.45 10.85 23.66
CA ASN A 690 18.46 10.54 24.69
C ASN A 690 17.95 9.57 25.78
N SER A 691 16.84 8.86 25.57
CA SER A 691 16.27 8.00 26.61
C SER A 691 17.03 6.69 26.84
N ASN A 692 18.08 6.39 26.06
CA ASN A 692 18.91 5.21 26.28
C ASN A 692 19.54 5.21 27.69
N ILE A 693 19.54 4.04 28.33
CA ILE A 693 20.21 3.75 29.63
C ILE A 693 21.01 2.43 29.57
N LEU A 694 21.10 1.83 28.39
CA LEU A 694 21.80 0.58 28.10
C LEU A 694 23.03 0.88 27.23
N GLY A 695 23.70 -0.15 26.71
CA GLY A 695 24.90 -0.01 25.90
C GLY A 695 26.17 0.09 26.73
N VAL A 696 27.15 0.80 26.23
CA VAL A 696 28.45 0.92 26.86
C VAL A 696 28.35 1.63 28.21
N ILE A 697 29.15 1.21 29.19
CA ILE A 697 29.12 1.82 30.52
C ILE A 697 30.20 2.88 30.68
N GLY A 698 30.07 3.68 31.73
CA GLY A 698 31.05 4.71 32.05
C GLY A 698 32.38 4.08 32.45
N GLY A 699 33.44 4.39 31.73
CA GLY A 699 34.75 3.81 31.95
C GLY A 699 35.64 3.89 30.73
N PHE A 700 36.51 2.90 30.62
CA PHE A 700 37.67 2.89 29.74
C PHE A 700 38.07 1.47 29.29
N ALA A 701 37.34 0.44 29.73
CA ALA A 701 37.58 -0.95 29.36
C ALA A 701 36.80 -1.31 28.07
N ALA A 702 36.90 -2.58 27.69
CA ALA A 702 36.04 -3.14 26.66
C ALA A 702 34.57 -3.04 27.09
N GLY A 703 33.75 -2.47 26.22
CA GLY A 703 32.31 -2.33 26.35
C GLY A 703 31.57 -3.16 25.31
N ASP A 704 30.25 -3.05 25.33
CA ASP A 704 29.36 -3.64 24.32
C ASP A 704 28.16 -2.70 24.16
N GLY A 705 28.09 -2.04 23.01
CA GLY A 705 26.99 -1.15 22.66
C GLY A 705 25.78 -1.88 22.07
N SER A 706 25.84 -3.21 21.87
CA SER A 706 24.77 -3.92 21.14
C SER A 706 23.39 -3.78 21.79
N GLY A 707 22.35 -3.75 20.95
CA GLY A 707 20.96 -3.70 21.39
C GLY A 707 20.43 -2.31 21.76
N VAL A 708 21.20 -1.23 21.56
CA VAL A 708 20.72 0.14 21.74
C VAL A 708 19.93 0.62 20.52
N THR A 709 18.78 1.25 20.78
CA THR A 709 17.76 1.58 19.76
C THR A 709 17.28 3.03 19.79
N THR A 710 17.87 3.88 20.62
CA THR A 710 17.58 5.32 20.67
C THR A 710 18.85 6.13 20.54
N GLY A 711 18.79 7.30 19.92
CA GLY A 711 19.95 8.20 19.81
C GLY A 711 19.75 9.35 18.86
N VAL A 712 20.83 9.80 18.21
CA VAL A 712 20.77 10.84 17.18
C VAL A 712 20.36 10.21 15.87
N GLU A 713 19.28 10.71 15.28
CA GLU A 713 18.79 10.23 14.00
C GLU A 713 18.85 11.32 12.94
N ILE A 714 19.31 10.95 11.75
CA ILE A 714 19.64 11.83 10.65
C ILE A 714 19.02 11.29 9.36
N CYS A 715 18.38 12.15 8.58
CA CYS A 715 17.92 11.84 7.23
C CYS A 715 18.51 12.85 6.23
N ILE A 716 19.34 12.36 5.32
CA ILE A 716 20.09 13.14 4.32
C ILE A 716 19.69 12.67 2.92
N PRO A 717 19.20 13.54 2.02
CA PRO A 717 19.08 13.20 0.61
C PRO A 717 20.43 12.78 0.02
N LEU A 718 20.47 11.71 -0.76
CA LEU A 718 21.71 11.25 -1.40
C LEU A 718 22.34 12.33 -2.29
N SER A 719 21.51 13.19 -2.90
CA SER A 719 21.94 14.33 -3.69
C SER A 719 22.70 15.40 -2.88
N ALA A 720 22.55 15.43 -1.56
CA ALA A 720 23.32 16.32 -0.68
C ALA A 720 24.74 15.81 -0.44
N ILE A 721 24.97 14.50 -0.57
CA ILE A 721 26.25 13.81 -0.37
C ILE A 721 26.83 13.24 -1.67
N GLY A 722 26.53 13.91 -2.80
CA GLY A 722 27.18 13.62 -4.08
C GLY A 722 26.59 12.46 -4.89
N ASP A 723 25.36 12.03 -4.56
CA ASP A 723 24.65 10.93 -5.22
C ASP A 723 25.52 9.64 -5.29
N PRO A 724 25.97 9.12 -4.13
CA PRO A 724 26.86 7.97 -4.11
C PRO A 724 26.23 6.78 -4.82
N THR A 725 26.96 6.27 -5.82
CA THR A 725 26.61 5.07 -6.57
C THR A 725 27.32 3.82 -6.06
N GLY A 726 28.21 3.97 -5.06
CA GLY A 726 28.89 2.88 -4.38
C GLY A 726 28.63 2.89 -2.87
N VAL A 727 29.46 2.14 -2.13
CA VAL A 727 29.41 2.06 -0.65
C VAL A 727 29.52 3.45 -0.02
N ILE A 728 28.71 3.71 1.00
CA ILE A 728 28.81 4.93 1.82
C ILE A 728 29.67 4.60 3.03
N LYS A 729 30.79 5.30 3.21
CA LYS A 729 31.62 5.13 4.40
C LYS A 729 31.31 6.23 5.40
N VAL A 730 31.20 5.86 6.67
CA VAL A 730 30.85 6.79 7.75
C VAL A 730 31.82 6.65 8.91
N CYS A 731 32.40 7.77 9.34
CA CYS A 731 33.10 7.88 10.62
C CYS A 731 32.27 8.78 11.53
N ALA A 732 31.90 8.29 12.72
CA ALA A 732 31.11 9.06 13.68
C ALA A 732 31.75 9.00 15.07
N PHE A 733 31.87 10.15 15.74
CA PHE A 733 32.43 10.21 17.09
C PHE A 733 31.92 11.38 17.93
N ILE A 734 32.13 11.28 19.25
CA ILE A 734 31.76 12.34 20.20
C ILE A 734 32.94 13.31 20.44
N ASN A 735 32.64 14.60 20.46
CA ASN A 735 33.58 15.68 20.74
C ASN A 735 33.01 16.65 21.79
N GLY A 736 33.90 17.35 22.50
CA GLY A 736 33.53 18.37 23.47
C GLY A 736 32.97 19.64 22.83
N GLN A 737 32.34 20.49 23.65
CA GLN A 737 31.71 21.74 23.21
C GLN A 737 32.56 22.62 22.28
N GLY A 738 33.88 22.66 22.49
CA GLY A 738 34.81 23.52 21.76
C GLY A 738 35.43 22.88 20.52
N HIS A 739 34.99 21.69 20.10
CA HIS A 739 35.66 20.88 19.07
C HIS A 739 37.13 20.55 19.42
N ASP A 740 37.46 20.56 20.71
CA ASP A 740 38.82 20.55 21.24
C ASP A 740 39.15 19.34 22.11
N PHE A 741 38.23 18.39 22.26
CA PHE A 741 38.42 17.21 23.07
C PHE A 741 37.56 16.05 22.56
N ALA A 742 38.14 15.17 21.75
CA ALA A 742 37.47 13.96 21.28
C ALA A 742 37.41 12.89 22.37
N ALA A 743 36.24 12.26 22.50
CA ALA A 743 36.01 11.10 23.33
C ALA A 743 36.66 9.85 22.72
N ASN A 744 36.72 8.77 23.50
CA ASN A 744 37.01 7.41 23.02
C ASN A 744 35.78 6.72 22.40
N GLN A 745 34.82 7.50 21.91
CA GLN A 745 33.54 7.03 21.40
C GLN A 745 33.50 7.25 19.89
N PHE A 746 34.22 6.39 19.15
CA PHE A 746 34.18 6.30 17.69
C PHE A 746 33.36 5.07 17.28
N LEU A 747 32.45 5.19 16.31
CA LEU A 747 31.66 4.05 15.80
C LEU A 747 32.43 3.28 14.71
N ALA A 748 32.27 1.95 14.78
CA ALA A 748 33.18 0.85 14.40
C ALA A 748 34.10 0.38 15.55
N GLY A 749 34.17 1.15 16.64
CA GLY A 749 34.87 0.77 17.87
C GLY A 749 36.39 0.91 17.77
N GLU A 750 37.05 0.84 18.92
CA GLU A 750 38.51 0.89 19.02
C GLU A 750 39.10 -0.30 19.79
N GLY A 751 38.30 -1.30 20.14
CA GLY A 751 38.73 -2.49 20.89
C GLY A 751 39.24 -2.18 22.30
N ALA A 752 38.78 -1.08 22.90
CA ALA A 752 39.35 -0.47 24.11
C ALA A 752 40.86 -0.26 24.04
N PHE A 753 41.41 -0.03 22.83
CA PHE A 753 42.84 0.05 22.59
C PHE A 753 43.52 1.17 23.37
N ASN A 754 42.91 2.36 23.43
CA ASN A 754 43.48 3.51 24.13
C ASN A 754 43.00 3.59 25.59
N GLY A 755 41.82 3.02 25.88
CA GLY A 755 41.21 3.01 27.21
C GLY A 755 41.19 4.39 27.88
N ASN A 756 41.12 5.46 27.09
CA ASN A 756 41.10 6.85 27.50
C ASN A 756 40.56 7.68 26.33
N ASN A 757 39.98 8.83 26.65
CA ASN A 757 39.63 9.81 25.63
C ASN A 757 40.87 10.25 24.82
N TYR A 758 40.70 10.44 23.51
CA TYR A 758 41.78 10.91 22.63
C TYR A 758 42.25 12.34 22.96
N GLY A 759 41.37 13.18 23.51
CA GLY A 759 41.70 14.57 23.82
C GLY A 759 41.80 15.42 22.55
N GLU A 760 42.86 16.21 22.40
CA GLU A 760 43.02 17.18 21.32
C GLU A 760 42.85 16.55 19.91
N PRO A 761 41.76 16.85 19.16
CA PRO A 761 41.46 16.20 17.89
C PRO A 761 42.55 16.36 16.82
N ARG A 762 43.26 17.49 16.82
CA ARG A 762 44.32 17.76 15.83
C ARG A 762 45.53 16.82 15.93
N ARG A 763 45.65 16.06 17.03
CA ARG A 763 46.76 15.14 17.31
C ARG A 763 46.38 13.68 17.10
N ILE A 764 45.13 13.41 16.75
CA ILE A 764 44.63 12.06 16.54
C ILE A 764 45.10 11.58 15.16
N ASP A 765 45.69 10.39 15.15
CA ASP A 765 46.02 9.63 13.95
C ASP A 765 45.44 8.23 14.09
N LEU A 766 44.27 8.03 13.47
CA LEU A 766 43.51 6.79 13.54
C LEU A 766 44.24 5.63 12.84
N THR A 767 45.19 5.91 11.94
CA THR A 767 46.05 4.86 11.36
C THR A 767 46.93 4.13 12.40
N LEU A 768 47.02 4.69 13.62
CA LEU A 768 47.72 4.09 14.76
C LEU A 768 46.78 3.32 15.70
N THR A 769 45.47 3.42 15.51
CA THR A 769 44.45 2.68 16.24
C THR A 769 44.15 1.37 15.49
N PRO A 770 44.04 0.21 16.18
CA PRO A 770 43.73 -1.05 15.53
C PRO A 770 42.30 -1.09 14.98
N GLY A 771 42.16 -1.66 13.79
CA GLY A 771 40.87 -1.70 13.08
C GLY A 771 40.53 -0.35 12.45
N ASP A 772 39.46 -0.32 11.68
CA ASP A 772 38.99 0.90 11.03
C ASP A 772 37.96 1.60 11.95
N GLN A 773 38.10 2.90 12.22
CA GLN A 773 37.15 3.71 12.98
C GLN A 773 36.10 4.37 12.07
N PHE A 774 35.81 3.69 10.95
CA PHE A 774 34.70 3.98 10.06
C PHE A 774 34.01 2.66 9.71
N PHE A 775 32.73 2.75 9.33
CA PHE A 775 31.94 1.61 8.89
C PHE A 775 31.36 1.82 7.49
N LEU A 776 30.94 0.73 6.89
CA LEU A 776 30.47 0.65 5.51
C LEU A 776 28.97 0.42 5.48
N ILE A 777 28.23 1.24 4.75
CA ILE A 777 26.80 1.07 4.50
C ILE A 777 26.63 0.66 3.03
N TYR A 778 26.12 -0.56 2.83
CA TYR A 778 25.79 -1.10 1.51
C TYR A 778 24.30 -0.92 1.18
N ARG A 779 23.96 -0.92 -0.11
CA ARG A 779 22.56 -0.93 -0.54
C ARG A 779 21.99 -2.34 -0.39
N GLN A 780 20.73 -2.44 0.05
CA GLN A 780 20.03 -3.72 0.10
C GLN A 780 19.97 -4.34 -1.31
N GLY A 781 20.25 -5.63 -1.44
CA GLY A 781 20.37 -6.32 -2.73
C GLY A 781 21.73 -6.20 -3.44
N ASP A 782 22.70 -5.46 -2.92
CA ASP A 782 24.09 -5.48 -3.43
C ASP A 782 24.80 -6.71 -2.86
N MET A 783 24.64 -7.84 -3.53
CA MET A 783 25.03 -9.15 -3.01
C MET A 783 26.50 -9.49 -3.26
N ASN A 784 27.19 -8.71 -4.09
CA ASN A 784 28.63 -8.84 -4.25
C ASN A 784 29.41 -7.69 -3.58
N CYS A 785 28.69 -6.71 -3.00
CA CYS A 785 29.22 -5.53 -2.33
C CYS A 785 30.17 -4.71 -3.22
N ASP A 786 29.93 -4.68 -4.54
CA ASP A 786 30.67 -3.85 -5.50
C ASP A 786 30.18 -2.40 -5.52
N GLY A 787 29.10 -2.11 -4.79
CA GLY A 787 28.49 -0.81 -4.63
C GLY A 787 27.24 -0.63 -5.47
N ALA A 788 26.91 -1.53 -6.40
CA ALA A 788 25.82 -1.36 -7.34
C ALA A 788 24.88 -2.56 -7.36
N VAL A 789 23.60 -2.34 -7.04
CA VAL A 789 22.54 -3.36 -7.18
C VAL A 789 22.21 -3.55 -8.66
N ASN A 790 22.77 -4.60 -9.27
CA ASN A 790 22.70 -4.84 -10.71
C ASN A 790 22.77 -6.35 -11.06
N ILE A 791 22.76 -6.67 -12.35
CA ILE A 791 22.71 -8.08 -12.81
C ILE A 791 23.88 -8.94 -12.31
N LEU A 792 25.00 -8.32 -11.92
CA LEU A 792 26.17 -8.99 -11.35
C LEU A 792 25.92 -9.55 -9.93
N ASP A 793 24.88 -9.08 -9.25
CA ASP A 793 24.47 -9.59 -7.92
C ASP A 793 23.73 -10.92 -7.99
N ILE A 794 23.21 -11.31 -9.16
CA ILE A 794 22.36 -12.51 -9.30
C ILE A 794 23.09 -13.76 -8.85
N ASN A 795 24.35 -13.94 -9.26
CA ASN A 795 25.11 -15.14 -8.89
C ASN A 795 25.37 -15.20 -7.39
N ALA A 796 25.67 -14.04 -6.78
CA ALA A 796 25.93 -13.94 -5.36
C ALA A 796 24.64 -14.14 -4.54
N PHE A 797 23.51 -13.57 -4.97
CA PHE A 797 22.19 -13.81 -4.39
C PHE A 797 21.77 -15.28 -4.47
N VAL A 798 21.92 -15.91 -5.63
CA VAL A 798 21.61 -17.35 -5.81
C VAL A 798 22.52 -18.20 -4.93
N GLN A 799 23.78 -17.83 -4.79
CA GLN A 799 24.71 -18.50 -3.88
C GLN A 799 24.30 -18.30 -2.41
N ALA A 800 23.88 -17.11 -2.01
CA ALA A 800 23.36 -16.84 -0.66
C ALA A 800 22.16 -17.73 -0.32
N LEU A 801 21.22 -17.94 -1.27
CA LEU A 801 20.06 -18.82 -1.07
C LEU A 801 20.42 -20.31 -1.07
N ALA A 802 21.34 -20.73 -1.95
CA ALA A 802 21.63 -22.15 -2.17
C ALA A 802 22.73 -22.71 -1.25
N ASP A 803 23.70 -21.88 -0.88
CA ASP A 803 24.85 -22.23 -0.05
C ASP A 803 25.32 -21.00 0.77
N PRO A 804 24.59 -20.63 1.86
CA PRO A 804 24.96 -19.52 2.74
C PRO A 804 26.41 -19.56 3.24
N ALA A 805 26.93 -20.76 3.54
CA ALA A 805 28.29 -20.95 4.00
C ALA A 805 29.31 -20.70 2.87
N GLY A 806 29.01 -21.13 1.64
CA GLY A 806 29.80 -20.84 0.46
C GLY A 806 29.78 -19.36 0.08
N TYR A 807 28.65 -18.68 0.24
CA TYR A 807 28.53 -17.23 0.06
C TYR A 807 29.48 -16.48 1.00
N ALA A 808 29.46 -16.76 2.30
CA ALA A 808 30.33 -16.12 3.29
C ALA A 808 31.84 -16.34 3.04
N LEU A 809 32.22 -17.42 2.35
CA LEU A 809 33.62 -17.65 1.93
C LEU A 809 34.01 -16.89 0.65
N THR A 810 33.03 -16.62 -0.21
CA THR A 810 33.23 -15.97 -1.51
C THR A 810 33.19 -14.45 -1.38
N TYR A 811 32.33 -13.94 -0.49
CA TYR A 811 32.10 -12.52 -0.23
C TYR A 811 32.25 -12.23 1.28
N PRO A 812 33.47 -12.31 1.84
CA PRO A 812 33.70 -12.27 3.28
C PRO A 812 33.32 -10.93 3.94
N ASP A 813 33.34 -9.84 3.17
CA ASP A 813 33.05 -8.49 3.64
C ASP A 813 31.62 -8.05 3.29
N CYS A 814 30.79 -8.97 2.77
CA CYS A 814 29.43 -8.70 2.33
C CYS A 814 28.41 -9.45 3.19
N SER A 815 27.55 -8.72 3.90
CA SER A 815 26.54 -9.33 4.77
C SER A 815 25.53 -10.12 3.94
N ILE A 816 25.19 -11.34 4.39
CA ILE A 816 24.13 -12.14 3.78
C ILE A 816 22.74 -11.52 4.01
N GLU A 817 22.61 -10.67 5.03
CA GLU A 817 21.36 -9.97 5.36
C GLU A 817 20.92 -8.99 4.25
N LEU A 818 21.82 -8.63 3.32
CA LEU A 818 21.46 -7.88 2.12
C LEU A 818 20.50 -8.65 1.20
N ALA A 819 20.39 -9.98 1.37
CA ALA A 819 19.50 -10.86 0.63
C ALA A 819 18.08 -10.98 1.23
N ASP A 820 17.87 -10.58 2.49
CA ASP A 820 16.53 -10.52 3.09
C ASP A 820 15.88 -9.21 2.64
N ILE A 821 15.20 -9.25 1.51
CA ILE A 821 14.69 -8.07 0.81
C ILE A 821 13.21 -7.87 1.14
N ASN A 822 12.48 -8.94 1.45
CA ASN A 822 11.11 -8.84 1.94
C ASN A 822 11.04 -8.48 3.43
N LYS A 823 12.17 -8.52 4.15
CA LYS A 823 12.34 -8.17 5.57
C LYS A 823 11.53 -9.05 6.52
N ASP A 824 11.37 -10.32 6.18
CA ASP A 824 10.74 -11.29 7.08
C ASP A 824 11.73 -11.91 8.10
N GLY A 825 13.02 -11.54 8.01
CA GLY A 825 14.10 -12.02 8.87
C GLY A 825 14.76 -13.30 8.37
N ASP A 826 14.25 -13.89 7.29
CA ASP A 826 14.73 -15.14 6.73
C ASP A 826 15.17 -14.96 5.28
N VAL A 827 16.49 -15.06 5.01
CA VAL A 827 17.01 -15.10 3.63
C VAL A 827 16.56 -16.39 2.93
N ASN A 828 15.54 -16.30 2.08
CA ASN A 828 14.89 -17.45 1.48
C ASN A 828 14.28 -17.20 0.07
N VAL A 829 13.55 -18.17 -0.47
CA VAL A 829 12.98 -18.06 -1.83
C VAL A 829 11.93 -16.96 -1.99
N LEU A 830 11.35 -16.48 -0.89
CA LEU A 830 10.39 -15.38 -0.87
C LEU A 830 11.03 -14.04 -1.22
N ASP A 831 12.36 -13.91 -1.05
CA ASP A 831 13.13 -12.72 -1.42
C ASP A 831 13.31 -12.56 -2.94
N ILE A 832 13.16 -13.64 -3.73
CA ILE A 832 13.47 -13.64 -5.17
C ILE A 832 12.68 -12.57 -5.92
N ASN A 833 11.38 -12.44 -5.65
CA ASN A 833 10.54 -11.47 -6.36
C ASN A 833 10.95 -10.02 -6.03
N PHE A 834 11.36 -9.78 -4.79
CA PHE A 834 11.81 -8.47 -4.33
C PHE A 834 13.21 -8.13 -4.84
N PHE A 835 14.11 -9.12 -4.89
CA PHE A 835 15.41 -8.98 -5.54
C PHE A 835 15.28 -8.64 -7.02
N VAL A 836 14.42 -9.35 -7.75
CA VAL A 836 14.15 -9.05 -9.17
C VAL A 836 13.58 -7.64 -9.33
N ALA A 837 12.74 -7.18 -8.40
CA ALA A 837 12.23 -5.80 -8.41
C ALA A 837 13.36 -4.77 -8.27
N LEU A 838 14.33 -5.01 -7.37
CA LEU A 838 15.50 -4.13 -7.21
C LEU A 838 16.34 -4.06 -8.49
N LEU A 839 16.54 -5.19 -9.18
CA LEU A 839 17.28 -5.24 -10.45
C LEU A 839 16.57 -4.54 -11.62
N SER A 840 15.24 -4.46 -11.58
CA SER A 840 14.43 -3.82 -12.62
C SER A 840 14.30 -2.31 -12.46
N GLY A 841 14.68 -1.76 -11.31
CA GLY A 841 14.64 -0.33 -10.99
C GLY A 841 16.02 0.34 -10.81
N GLY A 842 17.11 -0.41 -10.97
CA GLY A 842 18.50 0.07 -10.89
C GLY A 842 19.02 0.75 -12.14
#